data_AF-Q8U4D2-F1
#
_entry.id   AF-Q8U4D2-F1
#
_cell.length_a   1.000
_cell.length_b   1.000
_cell.length_c   1.000
_cell.angle_alpha   90.00
_cell.angle_beta   90.00
_cell.angle_gamma   90.00
#
_symmetry.space_group_name_H-M   'P 1'
#
loop_
_entity.id
_entity.type
_entity.pdbx_description
1 polymer ?
#
loop_
_entity_poly.entity_id
_entity_poly.type
_entity_poly.pdbx_seq_one_letter_code
_entity_poly.pdbx_strand_id
1 'polypeptide(L)'
;MVKTQIKEKKKDEKVTIPLPGKIKTVLAFLVVLAFAAYGFYIRHLTAGKYFSDPDTFYHFEIYKLVLKEGLPRYYPMADAPFGSLIGEPLGLYILPAIFYKIISIFGYNELEAFLLWPPFVGFLSVIGVYLLGRKVLNEWAGMWGAIILSVLTANFSRTFSGNARGDGPFMMLFTFSAVLMLYYLTEENKNKKIIWGTLFVLLAGISTAAWNGSPFGLMVLLGFASFQTIILFIFGKINELREFIKEYYPAYLGILAISYLLTIPGIGKIGGFVRFAFEVFLGLVFLAIVMLYGGKYLNYSDKKHRFAVVAVIVIAGFAGAYIYVGPKLFTLMGGAYQSTQVYETVQELAKTDWGDVKVYYGVEKPNGIVFFLGLVGAMIVTARYLYKLFKDGRRPHEELFAITFYVMSIYLLWTAARFLFLASYAIALMSGVFAGYVLETVEKMKESIPIKAALGGVIAIMLLLIPLTHGPLLAQSAKSMRTTEIETSGWEDALKWLRENTPEYSTATSWWDYGYWIESSLLGQRRASADGGHARDRDHILALFLARDGNISEVDFESWELNYFLVYLNDWAKFNAISYLGGAITRREYNGDESGRGAVTTLLPLPRYGEKYVNLYAKVIVDVSNSSVKVTVGDRECDPLMVTFTPSGKTIKGTGTCSDGNAFPYVLHLTPTIGVLAYYKVATANFIKLAFGVPASTIPGFSDKLFSNFEPVYESGNVIVYRFTPFGIYKIEENINGTWKQVYNLTPGKHELKLYISAFGRDIENATLYIYAINNEKIIEKIKIAEISHMDYLNEYPIAVNVTLPNATSYRFVLVQKGPIGVLLDAPKVNGEIRSPTNILREGESGEIELKVGVDKDYTADLYLRATFIYLVRKSGKDNEDYDAAFEPQMDVFFITKIGENIQLKEGENTVKVRAELPEGVISSYKDELQRKYGDKLIIRGIRVEPVFIAEKEYLMLEVSASAPHH
;
A
#
# COMPACT_ATOMS: atom_id res chain seq x y z
N MET A 1 2.30 -43.35 91.98
CA MET A 1 3.64 -43.11 91.40
C MET A 1 3.46 -42.18 90.20
N VAL A 2 3.61 -40.86 90.35
CA VAL A 2 4.87 -40.06 90.22
C VAL A 2 5.23 -39.88 88.73
N LYS A 3 4.83 -38.75 88.12
CA LYS A 3 5.64 -37.54 87.78
C LYS A 3 6.52 -37.72 86.52
N THR A 4 6.22 -37.04 85.40
CA THR A 4 6.67 -35.67 84.99
C THR A 4 7.89 -35.70 84.05
N GLN A 5 7.64 -35.39 82.76
CA GLN A 5 8.32 -34.43 81.86
C GLN A 5 9.83 -34.18 82.03
N ILE A 6 10.55 -34.03 80.89
CA ILE A 6 11.33 -32.82 80.51
C ILE A 6 12.23 -33.08 79.26
N LYS A 7 12.01 -32.24 78.21
CA LYS A 7 12.96 -31.52 77.30
C LYS A 7 14.07 -32.28 76.55
N GLU A 8 14.60 -31.87 75.39
CA GLU A 8 14.47 -30.72 74.48
C GLU A 8 15.30 -31.07 73.22
N LYS A 9 14.85 -30.67 72.02
CA LYS A 9 15.70 -30.03 70.99
C LYS A 9 14.82 -29.44 69.88
N LYS A 10 14.47 -28.17 70.03
CA LYS A 10 13.96 -27.30 68.95
C LYS A 10 15.14 -26.87 68.08
N LYS A 11 14.98 -26.95 66.75
CA LYS A 11 15.79 -26.24 65.76
C LYS A 11 14.84 -25.50 64.82
N ASP A 12 15.13 -24.23 64.64
CA ASP A 12 14.32 -23.16 64.07
C ASP A 12 13.72 -23.43 62.68
N GLU A 13 12.39 -23.39 62.58
CA GLU A 13 11.66 -23.12 61.33
C GLU A 13 11.29 -21.63 61.30
N LYS A 14 12.05 -20.85 60.52
CA LYS A 14 11.64 -19.50 60.11
C LYS A 14 10.50 -19.64 59.09
N VAL A 15 9.28 -19.36 59.56
CA VAL A 15 8.06 -19.22 58.76
C VAL A 15 8.19 -17.98 57.86
N THR A 16 8.30 -18.16 56.55
CA THR A 16 8.08 -17.11 55.55
C THR A 16 6.76 -17.34 54.82
N ILE A 17 5.87 -16.35 54.96
CA ILE A 17 4.46 -16.34 54.55
C ILE A 17 4.35 -16.29 53.01
N PRO A 18 3.56 -17.15 52.35
CA PRO A 18 3.29 -17.05 50.92
C PRO A 18 2.52 -15.75 50.61
N LEU A 19 2.98 -14.99 49.60
CA LEU A 19 2.34 -13.74 49.18
C LEU A 19 0.86 -14.01 48.82
N PRO A 20 -0.12 -13.30 49.41
CA PRO A 20 -1.53 -13.47 49.07
C PRO A 20 -1.76 -13.29 47.56
N GLY A 21 -2.57 -14.16 46.94
CA GLY A 21 -2.79 -14.15 45.48
C GLY A 21 -3.21 -12.80 44.89
N LYS A 22 -3.90 -11.95 45.68
CA LYS A 22 -4.22 -10.57 45.30
C LYS A 22 -2.97 -9.71 45.05
N ILE A 23 -1.93 -9.86 45.88
CA ILE A 23 -0.67 -9.11 45.73
C ILE A 23 0.04 -9.55 44.44
N LYS A 24 0.06 -10.86 44.14
CA LYS A 24 0.62 -11.38 42.86
C LYS A 24 -0.07 -10.76 41.64
N THR A 25 -1.40 -10.69 41.65
CA THR A 25 -2.16 -10.08 40.54
C THR A 25 -1.85 -8.58 40.39
N VAL A 26 -1.77 -7.84 41.51
CA VAL A 26 -1.45 -6.40 41.48
C VAL A 26 -0.03 -6.18 40.99
N LEU A 27 0.95 -6.94 41.48
CA LEU A 27 2.35 -6.84 41.03
C LEU A 27 2.50 -7.20 39.55
N ALA A 28 1.89 -8.30 39.09
CA ALA A 28 1.91 -8.69 37.69
C ALA A 28 1.31 -7.60 36.79
N PHE A 29 0.20 -6.98 37.22
CA PHE A 29 -0.40 -5.87 36.50
C PHE A 29 0.49 -4.62 36.47
N LEU A 30 1.15 -4.26 37.58
CA LEU A 30 2.09 -3.14 37.62
C LEU A 30 3.30 -3.38 36.70
N VAL A 31 3.82 -4.61 36.67
CA VAL A 31 4.90 -5.01 35.74
C VAL A 31 4.42 -4.87 34.29
N VAL A 32 3.21 -5.36 33.98
CA VAL A 32 2.63 -5.22 32.63
C VAL A 32 2.45 -3.76 32.25
N LEU A 33 1.97 -2.90 33.16
CA LEU A 33 1.86 -1.47 32.91
C LEU A 33 3.23 -0.82 32.63
N ALA A 34 4.27 -1.20 33.38
CA ALA A 34 5.62 -0.71 33.15
C ALA A 34 6.15 -1.13 31.76
N PHE A 35 5.94 -2.39 31.35
CA PHE A 35 6.34 -2.87 30.03
C PHE A 35 5.45 -2.33 28.89
N ALA A 36 4.17 -2.08 29.14
CA ALA A 36 3.29 -1.41 28.18
C ALA A 36 3.75 0.04 27.97
N ALA A 37 4.09 0.77 29.04
CA ALA A 37 4.66 2.11 28.96
C ALA A 37 6.04 2.12 28.27
N TYR A 38 6.89 1.12 28.52
CA TYR A 38 8.15 0.95 27.81
C TYR A 38 7.94 0.67 26.32
N GLY A 39 7.01 -0.21 25.97
CA GLY A 39 6.64 -0.49 24.59
C GLY A 39 6.04 0.73 23.87
N PHE A 40 5.23 1.53 24.58
CA PHE A 40 4.73 2.82 24.11
C PHE A 40 5.88 3.78 23.82
N TYR A 41 6.81 3.93 24.77
CA TYR A 41 7.99 4.79 24.61
C TYR A 41 8.81 4.39 23.37
N ILE A 42 9.14 3.10 23.20
CA ILE A 42 9.87 2.61 22.03
C ILE A 42 9.14 2.95 20.72
N ARG A 43 7.82 2.70 20.66
CA ARG A 43 7.00 3.03 19.49
C ARG A 43 6.94 4.52 19.21
N HIS A 44 6.93 5.35 20.24
CA HIS A 44 6.91 6.81 20.12
C HIS A 44 8.27 7.40 19.72
N LEU A 45 9.39 6.68 19.88
CA LEU A 45 10.70 7.16 19.41
C LEU A 45 10.78 7.38 17.90
N THR A 46 9.88 6.79 17.11
CA THR A 46 9.76 7.06 15.66
C THR A 46 9.04 8.37 15.36
N ALA A 47 8.44 9.05 16.34
CA ALA A 47 7.72 10.30 16.13
C ALA A 47 8.68 11.39 15.62
N GLY A 48 8.60 11.64 14.32
CA GLY A 48 9.39 12.64 13.61
C GLY A 48 8.58 13.88 13.29
N LYS A 49 9.09 14.64 12.32
CA LYS A 49 8.37 15.77 11.71
C LYS A 49 7.19 15.30 10.86
N TYR A 50 7.38 14.16 10.20
CA TYR A 50 6.41 13.50 9.33
C TYR A 50 6.28 12.01 9.66
N PHE A 51 5.53 11.28 8.84
CA PHE A 51 5.32 9.83 8.97
C PHE A 51 6.40 9.06 8.22
N SER A 52 6.94 7.99 8.80
CA SER A 52 7.89 7.12 8.11
C SER A 52 7.23 6.15 7.13
N ASP A 53 5.92 5.94 7.24
CA ASP A 53 5.11 5.13 6.32
C ASP A 53 4.42 6.05 5.28
N PRO A 54 4.66 5.86 3.97
CA PRO A 54 4.07 6.70 2.91
C PRO A 54 2.54 6.73 2.94
N ASP A 55 1.88 5.58 3.11
CA ASP A 55 0.41 5.46 3.16
C ASP A 55 -0.21 6.29 4.30
N THR A 56 0.55 6.54 5.38
CA THR A 56 0.05 7.28 6.54
C THR A 56 -0.24 8.76 6.21
N PHE A 57 0.38 9.33 5.16
CA PHE A 57 0.04 10.67 4.68
C PHE A 57 -1.41 10.74 4.17
N TYR A 58 -1.84 9.78 3.34
CA TYR A 58 -3.24 9.66 2.90
C TYR A 58 -4.18 9.49 4.10
N HIS A 59 -3.84 8.59 5.03
CA HIS A 59 -4.67 8.37 6.21
C HIS A 59 -4.82 9.61 7.08
N PHE A 60 -3.78 10.46 7.16
CA PHE A 60 -3.84 11.74 7.86
C PHE A 60 -4.78 12.72 7.17
N GLU A 61 -4.78 12.79 5.83
CA GLU A 61 -5.71 13.66 5.10
C GLU A 61 -7.17 13.21 5.26
N ILE A 62 -7.45 11.90 5.20
CA ILE A 62 -8.82 11.40 5.45
C ILE A 62 -9.22 11.61 6.92
N TYR A 63 -8.29 11.45 7.86
CA TYR A 63 -8.52 11.78 9.26
C TYR A 63 -8.91 13.25 9.46
N LYS A 64 -8.23 14.19 8.78
CA LYS A 64 -8.61 15.61 8.77
C LYS A 64 -10.00 15.84 8.16
N LEU A 65 -10.33 15.15 7.08
CA LEU A 65 -11.68 15.19 6.50
C LEU A 65 -12.74 14.67 7.49
N VAL A 66 -12.45 13.61 8.26
CA VAL A 66 -13.35 13.12 9.32
C VAL A 66 -13.52 14.14 10.43
N LEU A 67 -12.46 14.87 10.82
CA LEU A 67 -12.59 15.96 11.80
C LEU A 67 -13.45 17.11 11.28
N LYS A 68 -13.39 17.42 9.98
CA LYS A 68 -14.11 18.52 9.34
C LYS A 68 -15.58 18.17 9.01
N GLU A 69 -15.82 17.01 8.41
CA GLU A 69 -17.10 16.61 7.82
C GLU A 69 -17.82 15.50 8.60
N GLY A 70 -17.13 14.83 9.53
CA GLY A 70 -17.63 13.67 10.27
C GLY A 70 -17.59 12.38 9.45
N LEU A 71 -18.33 12.31 8.34
CA LEU A 71 -18.41 11.14 7.47
C LEU A 71 -18.11 11.51 6.01
N PRO A 72 -16.84 11.84 5.69
CA PRO A 72 -16.45 12.20 4.34
C PRO A 72 -16.63 11.00 3.40
N ARG A 73 -16.95 11.30 2.14
CA ARG A 73 -17.17 10.27 1.10
C ARG A 73 -16.20 10.35 -0.07
N TYR A 74 -15.50 11.46 -0.22
CA TYR A 74 -14.72 11.80 -1.41
C TYR A 74 -13.39 12.44 -1.02
N TYR A 75 -12.37 12.18 -1.83
CA TYR A 75 -11.04 12.76 -1.68
C TYR A 75 -10.59 13.37 -3.02
N PRO A 76 -10.54 14.71 -3.15
CA PRO A 76 -10.26 15.40 -4.42
C PRO A 76 -8.80 15.35 -4.88
N MET A 77 -7.86 15.03 -3.98
CA MET A 77 -6.43 15.14 -4.31
C MET A 77 -5.89 13.90 -5.05
N ALA A 78 -6.55 12.74 -4.94
CA ALA A 78 -6.14 11.51 -5.59
C ALA A 78 -6.74 11.34 -6.99
N ASP A 79 -6.17 10.43 -7.81
CA ASP A 79 -6.67 10.08 -9.15
C ASP A 79 -7.02 11.31 -10.02
N ALA A 80 -6.13 12.30 -9.99
CA ALA A 80 -6.29 13.58 -10.67
C ALA A 80 -6.57 13.39 -12.18
N PRO A 81 -7.44 14.20 -12.81
CA PRO A 81 -8.13 15.38 -12.27
C PRO A 81 -9.49 15.05 -11.60
N PHE A 82 -9.80 13.77 -11.33
CA PHE A 82 -11.17 13.36 -11.02
C PHE A 82 -11.45 13.09 -9.53
N GLY A 83 -10.42 12.88 -8.70
CA GLY A 83 -10.63 12.47 -7.30
C GLY A 83 -11.00 11.01 -7.15
N SER A 84 -11.18 10.56 -5.90
CA SER A 84 -11.62 9.20 -5.58
C SER A 84 -12.70 9.18 -4.50
N LEU A 85 -13.56 8.17 -4.54
CA LEU A 85 -14.42 7.86 -3.39
C LEU A 85 -13.57 7.18 -2.30
N ILE A 86 -13.82 7.52 -1.04
CA ILE A 86 -13.09 6.94 0.09
C ILE A 86 -13.46 5.45 0.22
N GLY A 87 -12.49 4.58 -0.15
CA GLY A 87 -12.62 3.13 -0.15
C GLY A 87 -12.32 2.48 1.22
N GLU A 88 -11.54 3.15 2.06
CA GLU A 88 -11.18 2.67 3.40
C GLU A 88 -12.37 2.80 4.38
N PRO A 89 -12.43 1.95 5.43
CA PRO A 89 -13.49 2.01 6.40
C PRO A 89 -13.29 3.21 7.34
N LEU A 90 -14.32 4.06 7.51
CA LEU A 90 -14.18 5.29 8.28
C LEU A 90 -13.90 5.05 9.78
N GLY A 91 -14.14 3.84 10.30
CA GLY A 91 -13.75 3.48 11.66
C GLY A 91 -12.24 3.60 11.90
N LEU A 92 -11.40 3.46 10.87
CA LEU A 92 -9.96 3.73 10.93
C LEU A 92 -9.65 5.16 11.41
N TYR A 93 -10.48 6.13 11.00
CA TYR A 93 -10.25 7.55 11.22
C TYR A 93 -11.10 8.11 12.37
N ILE A 94 -12.29 7.56 12.59
CA ILE A 94 -13.17 7.94 13.69
C ILE A 94 -12.53 7.61 15.04
N LEU A 95 -11.87 6.46 15.17
CA LEU A 95 -11.19 6.06 16.40
C LEU A 95 -10.09 7.07 16.83
N PRO A 96 -9.11 7.42 15.97
CA PRO A 96 -8.14 8.47 16.29
C PRO A 96 -8.78 9.86 16.42
N ALA A 97 -9.91 10.14 15.75
CA ALA A 97 -10.62 11.42 15.92
C ALA A 97 -11.24 11.55 17.32
N ILE A 98 -11.80 10.46 17.85
CA ILE A 98 -12.27 10.41 19.25
C ILE A 98 -11.07 10.55 20.20
N PHE A 99 -9.95 9.87 19.92
CA PHE A 99 -8.73 10.00 20.71
C PHE A 99 -8.21 11.45 20.75
N TYR A 100 -8.15 12.13 19.60
CA TYR A 100 -7.76 13.53 19.50
C TYR A 100 -8.67 14.45 20.31
N LYS A 101 -9.99 14.29 20.23
CA LYS A 101 -10.94 15.08 21.03
C LYS A 101 -10.71 14.97 22.54
N ILE A 102 -10.17 13.83 23.01
CA ILE A 102 -9.84 13.62 24.43
C ILE A 102 -8.50 14.28 24.76
N ILE A 103 -7.46 14.06 23.95
CA ILE A 103 -6.12 14.53 24.28
C ILE A 103 -5.88 16.01 23.96
N SER A 104 -6.66 16.60 23.05
CA SER A 104 -6.55 18.01 22.68
C SER A 104 -6.84 18.95 23.87
N ILE A 105 -7.58 18.47 24.88
CA ILE A 105 -7.78 19.16 26.17
C ILE A 105 -6.45 19.44 26.88
N PHE A 106 -5.41 18.63 26.61
CA PHE A 106 -4.06 18.79 27.15
C PHE A 106 -3.11 19.57 26.22
N GLY A 107 -3.62 20.19 25.15
CA GLY A 107 -2.85 21.04 24.24
C GLY A 107 -2.22 20.34 23.04
N TYR A 108 -2.52 19.06 22.80
CA TYR A 108 -2.07 18.35 21.60
C TYR A 108 -2.84 18.81 20.37
N ASN A 109 -2.14 19.01 19.25
CA ASN A 109 -2.75 19.27 17.94
C ASN A 109 -3.12 17.97 17.20
N GLU A 110 -3.80 18.11 16.06
CA GLU A 110 -4.30 16.98 15.26
C GLU A 110 -3.18 16.04 14.75
N LEU A 111 -2.03 16.59 14.36
CA LEU A 111 -0.87 15.83 13.88
C LEU A 111 -0.21 15.07 15.02
N GLU A 112 0.02 15.72 16.16
CA GLU A 112 0.60 15.10 17.36
C GLU A 112 -0.29 13.97 17.87
N ALA A 113 -1.61 14.17 17.88
CA ALA A 113 -2.56 13.13 18.26
C ALA A 113 -2.51 11.94 17.31
N PHE A 114 -2.41 12.18 16.01
CA PHE A 114 -2.30 11.13 15.01
C PHE A 114 -0.98 10.35 15.12
N LEU A 115 0.13 11.03 15.44
CA LEU A 115 1.42 10.40 15.74
C LEU A 115 1.39 9.55 17.03
N LEU A 116 0.63 9.97 18.05
CA LEU A 116 0.50 9.25 19.32
C LEU A 116 -0.47 8.06 19.25
N TRP A 117 -1.37 8.04 18.29
CA TRP A 117 -2.41 7.01 18.17
C TRP A 117 -1.85 5.58 18.01
N PRO A 118 -0.92 5.27 17.09
CA PRO A 118 -0.39 3.90 16.96
C PRO A 118 0.38 3.42 18.19
N PRO A 119 1.27 4.23 18.83
CA PRO A 119 1.88 3.86 20.11
C PRO A 119 0.84 3.54 21.20
N PHE A 120 -0.25 4.32 21.26
CA PHE A 120 -1.35 4.09 22.21
C PHE A 120 -2.10 2.78 21.90
N VAL A 121 -2.33 2.45 20.63
CA VAL A 121 -2.87 1.16 20.20
C VAL A 121 -1.94 0.00 20.61
N GLY A 122 -0.62 0.18 20.46
CA GLY A 122 0.38 -0.78 20.95
C GLY A 122 0.33 -0.98 22.47
N PHE A 123 0.24 0.11 23.24
CA PHE A 123 0.08 0.09 24.69
C PHE A 123 -1.16 -0.74 25.11
N LEU A 124 -2.31 -0.45 24.52
CA LEU A 124 -3.56 -1.15 24.82
C LEU A 124 -3.52 -2.62 24.36
N SER A 125 -2.83 -2.92 23.26
CA SER A 125 -2.64 -4.29 22.78
C SER A 125 -1.86 -5.16 23.77
N VAL A 126 -0.82 -4.61 24.42
CA VAL A 126 -0.07 -5.30 25.49
C VAL A 126 -0.98 -5.63 26.67
N ILE A 127 -1.86 -4.71 27.06
CA ILE A 127 -2.86 -4.95 28.12
C ILE A 127 -3.88 -6.01 27.69
N GLY A 128 -4.37 -5.96 26.44
CA GLY A 128 -5.29 -6.94 25.90
C GLY A 128 -4.73 -8.37 25.96
N VAL A 129 -3.47 -8.55 25.53
CA VAL A 129 -2.80 -9.86 25.57
C VAL A 129 -2.54 -10.33 27.01
N TYR A 130 -2.22 -9.43 27.94
CA TYR A 130 -2.13 -9.77 29.37
C TYR A 130 -3.44 -10.38 29.88
N LEU A 131 -4.56 -9.71 29.64
CA LEU A 131 -5.87 -10.16 30.11
C LEU A 131 -6.27 -11.49 29.45
N LEU A 132 -5.98 -11.65 28.16
CA LEU A 132 -6.27 -12.88 27.43
C LEU A 132 -5.43 -14.06 27.92
N GLY A 133 -4.11 -13.89 28.05
CA GLY A 133 -3.22 -14.95 28.55
C GLY A 133 -3.53 -15.34 29.99
N ARG A 134 -3.89 -14.37 30.84
CA ARG A 134 -4.38 -14.63 32.19
C ARG A 134 -5.62 -15.52 32.20
N LYS A 135 -6.55 -15.27 31.28
CA LYS A 135 -7.79 -16.05 31.16
C LYS A 135 -7.55 -17.43 30.56
N VAL A 136 -6.66 -17.55 29.57
CA VAL A 136 -6.34 -18.82 28.90
C VAL A 136 -5.62 -19.80 29.82
N LEU A 137 -4.71 -19.32 30.66
CA LEU A 137 -3.90 -20.17 31.51
C LEU A 137 -3.82 -19.70 32.97
N ASN A 138 -3.05 -18.64 33.24
CA ASN A 138 -2.78 -18.11 34.58
C ASN A 138 -2.12 -16.72 34.50
N GLU A 139 -1.94 -16.03 35.64
CA GLU A 139 -1.30 -14.71 35.70
C GLU A 139 0.08 -14.64 35.02
N TRP A 140 0.91 -15.70 35.15
CA TRP A 140 2.22 -15.74 34.53
C TRP A 140 2.13 -15.75 33.00
N ALA A 141 1.17 -16.49 32.44
CA ALA A 141 0.96 -16.58 31.01
C ALA A 141 0.58 -15.23 30.40
N GLY A 142 -0.35 -14.52 31.05
CA GLY A 142 -0.71 -13.16 30.69
C GLY A 142 0.49 -12.22 30.77
N MET A 143 1.20 -12.23 31.90
CA MET A 143 2.32 -11.30 32.14
C MET A 143 3.42 -11.49 31.09
N TRP A 144 3.86 -12.72 30.83
CA TRP A 144 4.92 -12.99 29.86
C TRP A 144 4.49 -12.77 28.41
N GLY A 145 3.24 -13.10 28.06
CA GLY A 145 2.72 -12.79 26.72
C GLY A 145 2.71 -11.29 26.43
N ALA A 146 2.35 -10.48 27.43
CA ALA A 146 2.37 -9.03 27.35
C ALA A 146 3.79 -8.43 27.29
N ILE A 147 4.71 -8.93 28.12
CA ILE A 147 6.13 -8.50 28.10
C ILE A 147 6.78 -8.82 26.76
N ILE A 148 6.49 -10.00 26.18
CA ILE A 148 7.03 -10.36 24.86
C ILE A 148 6.45 -9.46 23.78
N LEU A 149 5.12 -9.23 23.77
CA LEU A 149 4.47 -8.37 22.77
C LEU A 149 4.98 -6.92 22.82
N SER A 150 5.30 -6.40 24.01
CA SER A 150 5.70 -4.99 24.17
C SER A 150 6.98 -4.64 23.41
N VAL A 151 7.85 -5.62 23.16
CA VAL A 151 9.11 -5.47 22.42
C VAL A 151 9.15 -6.26 21.10
N LEU A 152 8.07 -6.92 20.68
CA LEU A 152 8.10 -7.78 19.50
C LEU A 152 8.13 -6.97 18.20
N THR A 153 9.14 -7.17 17.34
CA THR A 153 9.28 -6.50 16.04
C THR A 153 8.01 -6.63 15.19
N ALA A 154 7.42 -7.84 15.17
CA ALA A 154 6.17 -8.08 14.44
C ALA A 154 5.00 -7.21 14.90
N ASN A 155 4.88 -6.91 16.19
CA ASN A 155 3.83 -6.02 16.67
C ASN A 155 4.21 -4.55 16.45
N PHE A 156 5.48 -4.21 16.68
CA PHE A 156 6.01 -2.87 16.47
C PHE A 156 5.76 -2.36 15.05
N SER A 157 5.92 -3.22 14.02
CA SER A 157 5.84 -2.84 12.60
C SER A 157 4.52 -2.19 12.15
N ARG A 158 3.45 -2.26 12.96
CA ARG A 158 2.15 -1.59 12.70
C ARG A 158 1.61 -0.79 13.88
N THR A 159 2.47 -0.50 14.86
CA THR A 159 2.10 0.25 16.07
C THR A 159 3.14 1.31 16.45
N PHE A 160 4.17 1.53 15.64
CA PHE A 160 5.10 2.64 15.81
C PHE A 160 4.48 3.97 15.37
N SER A 161 4.94 5.09 15.93
CA SER A 161 4.45 6.42 15.59
C SER A 161 4.74 6.76 14.13
N GLY A 162 3.68 7.07 13.37
CA GLY A 162 3.78 7.25 11.92
C GLY A 162 3.37 6.03 11.09
N ASN A 163 2.83 4.95 11.69
CA ASN A 163 2.08 3.90 10.98
C ASN A 163 0.64 3.83 11.50
N ALA A 164 -0.24 4.72 11.01
CA ALA A 164 -1.63 4.79 11.45
C ALA A 164 -2.55 3.95 10.55
N ARG A 165 -2.33 2.63 10.57
CA ARG A 165 -3.06 1.64 9.75
C ARG A 165 -4.17 0.95 10.55
N GLY A 166 -5.14 0.37 9.85
CA GLY A 166 -6.34 -0.22 10.47
C GLY A 166 -6.16 -1.56 11.15
N ASP A 167 -5.13 -2.32 10.77
CA ASP A 167 -4.79 -3.60 11.38
C ASP A 167 -4.50 -3.48 12.89
N GLY A 168 -3.78 -2.44 13.31
CA GLY A 168 -3.51 -2.14 14.72
C GLY A 168 -4.78 -1.99 15.57
N PRO A 169 -5.62 -0.96 15.31
CA PRO A 169 -6.87 -0.75 16.04
C PRO A 169 -7.81 -1.96 15.96
N PHE A 170 -7.90 -2.63 14.81
CA PHE A 170 -8.66 -3.87 14.67
C PHE A 170 -8.18 -4.92 15.67
N MET A 171 -6.88 -5.23 15.70
CA MET A 171 -6.33 -6.28 16.57
C MET A 171 -6.40 -5.94 18.05
N MET A 172 -6.20 -4.67 18.40
CA MET A 172 -6.42 -4.18 19.75
C MET A 172 -7.86 -4.46 20.20
N LEU A 173 -8.86 -3.98 19.44
CA LEU A 173 -10.29 -4.14 19.78
C LEU A 173 -10.72 -5.61 19.76
N PHE A 174 -10.26 -6.40 18.78
CA PHE A 174 -10.51 -7.83 18.68
C PHE A 174 -9.94 -8.60 19.88
N THR A 175 -8.75 -8.26 20.35
CA THR A 175 -8.15 -8.93 21.53
C THR A 175 -8.96 -8.65 22.80
N PHE A 176 -9.41 -7.40 23.00
CA PHE A 176 -10.31 -7.09 24.12
C PHE A 176 -11.68 -7.77 23.96
N SER A 177 -12.22 -7.89 22.75
CA SER A 177 -13.50 -8.59 22.53
C SER A 177 -13.37 -10.08 22.84
N ALA A 178 -12.25 -10.71 22.48
CA ALA A 178 -11.94 -12.09 22.85
C ALA A 178 -11.87 -12.30 24.37
N VAL A 179 -11.29 -11.35 25.12
CA VAL A 179 -11.29 -11.38 26.60
C VAL A 179 -12.73 -11.33 27.13
N LEU A 180 -13.54 -10.39 26.64
CA LEU A 180 -14.94 -10.22 27.05
C LEU A 180 -15.78 -11.46 26.72
N MET A 181 -15.54 -12.10 25.58
CA MET A 181 -16.16 -13.37 25.19
C MET A 181 -15.88 -14.48 26.20
N LEU A 182 -14.64 -14.65 26.63
CA LEU A 182 -14.28 -15.70 27.59
C LEU A 182 -14.89 -15.42 28.98
N TYR A 183 -15.01 -14.16 29.40
CA TYR A 183 -15.77 -13.82 30.61
C TYR A 183 -17.27 -14.09 30.44
N TYR A 184 -17.85 -13.74 29.30
CA TYR A 184 -19.25 -14.01 28.98
C TYR A 184 -19.62 -15.50 29.09
N LEU A 185 -18.82 -16.37 28.47
CA LEU A 185 -19.07 -17.81 28.42
C LEU A 185 -18.82 -18.55 29.75
N THR A 186 -18.16 -17.91 30.72
CA THR A 186 -17.78 -18.54 32.00
C THR A 186 -18.43 -17.91 33.22
N GLU A 187 -19.01 -16.71 33.10
CA GLU A 187 -19.71 -16.04 34.19
C GLU A 187 -21.00 -16.78 34.55
N GLU A 188 -21.29 -16.93 35.85
CA GLU A 188 -22.53 -17.56 36.31
C GLU A 188 -23.56 -16.51 36.73
N ASN A 189 -23.11 -15.32 37.15
CA ASN A 189 -23.99 -14.22 37.53
C ASN A 189 -24.68 -13.64 36.29
N LYS A 190 -26.01 -13.76 36.20
CA LYS A 190 -26.81 -13.30 35.06
C LYS A 190 -26.56 -11.84 34.67
N ASN A 191 -26.49 -10.92 35.65
CA ASN A 191 -26.31 -9.50 35.37
C ASN A 191 -24.93 -9.21 34.76
N LYS A 192 -23.89 -9.80 35.35
CA LYS A 192 -22.52 -9.69 34.81
C LYS A 192 -22.40 -10.37 33.45
N LYS A 193 -23.02 -11.54 33.27
CA LYS A 193 -23.04 -12.25 31.99
C LYS A 193 -23.66 -11.37 30.90
N ILE A 194 -24.79 -10.71 31.16
CA ILE A 194 -25.39 -9.77 30.21
C ILE A 194 -24.41 -8.64 29.85
N ILE A 195 -23.78 -8.01 30.84
CA ILE A 195 -22.79 -6.93 30.62
C ILE A 195 -21.63 -7.42 29.74
N TRP A 196 -21.03 -8.57 30.08
CA TRP A 196 -19.93 -9.15 29.30
C TRP A 196 -20.34 -9.50 27.88
N GLY A 197 -21.53 -10.10 27.71
CA GLY A 197 -22.08 -10.45 26.39
C GLY A 197 -22.34 -9.22 25.53
N THR A 198 -22.96 -8.18 26.09
CA THR A 198 -23.20 -6.91 25.38
C THR A 198 -21.90 -6.25 24.97
N LEU A 199 -20.92 -6.13 25.88
CA LEU A 199 -19.62 -5.53 25.57
C LEU A 199 -18.83 -6.35 24.53
N PHE A 200 -18.88 -7.69 24.60
CA PHE A 200 -18.28 -8.56 23.59
C PHE A 200 -18.87 -8.27 22.20
N VAL A 201 -20.20 -8.25 22.10
CA VAL A 201 -20.91 -8.04 20.83
C VAL A 201 -20.61 -6.65 20.25
N LEU A 202 -20.67 -5.60 21.08
CA LEU A 202 -20.35 -4.23 20.65
C LEU A 202 -18.90 -4.10 20.18
N LEU A 203 -17.93 -4.57 20.97
CA LEU A 203 -16.52 -4.37 20.68
C LEU A 203 -16.06 -5.21 19.48
N ALA A 204 -16.54 -6.45 19.36
CA ALA A 204 -16.28 -7.27 18.18
C ALA A 204 -16.90 -6.64 16.92
N GLY A 205 -18.13 -6.13 16.99
CA GLY A 205 -18.75 -5.41 15.86
C GLY A 205 -17.97 -4.15 15.47
N ILE A 206 -17.62 -3.27 16.43
CA ILE A 206 -16.84 -2.05 16.18
C ILE A 206 -15.45 -2.38 15.61
N SER A 207 -14.81 -3.46 16.07
CA SER A 207 -13.50 -3.87 15.53
C SER A 207 -13.52 -4.07 14.02
N THR A 208 -14.65 -4.51 13.45
CA THR A 208 -14.79 -4.72 12.00
C THR A 208 -14.80 -3.44 11.17
N ALA A 209 -15.10 -2.30 11.80
CA ALA A 209 -15.06 -0.99 11.16
C ALA A 209 -13.65 -0.39 11.09
N ALA A 210 -12.66 -0.96 11.80
CA ALA A 210 -11.31 -0.41 11.80
C ALA A 210 -10.49 -0.79 10.57
N TRP A 211 -10.83 -1.90 9.89
CA TRP A 211 -10.00 -2.42 8.80
C TRP A 211 -10.75 -3.32 7.82
N ASN A 212 -10.38 -3.21 6.53
CA ASN A 212 -10.87 -4.10 5.47
C ASN A 212 -10.43 -5.58 5.67
N GLY A 213 -9.33 -5.83 6.38
CA GLY A 213 -8.88 -7.17 6.76
C GLY A 213 -9.50 -7.73 8.05
N SER A 214 -10.45 -7.01 8.66
CA SER A 214 -11.21 -7.49 9.81
C SER A 214 -12.08 -8.76 9.61
N PRO A 215 -12.38 -9.23 8.37
CA PRO A 215 -12.92 -10.58 8.14
C PRO A 215 -12.19 -11.68 8.90
N PHE A 216 -10.88 -11.52 9.15
CA PHE A 216 -10.13 -12.43 10.01
C PHE A 216 -10.77 -12.64 11.38
N GLY A 217 -11.19 -11.57 12.06
CA GLY A 217 -11.78 -11.65 13.41
C GLY A 217 -13.12 -12.39 13.40
N LEU A 218 -13.96 -12.12 12.40
CA LEU A 218 -15.22 -12.85 12.19
C LEU A 218 -14.95 -14.34 11.94
N MET A 219 -13.93 -14.67 11.15
CA MET A 219 -13.56 -16.05 10.85
C MET A 219 -12.97 -16.80 12.05
N VAL A 220 -12.18 -16.13 12.91
CA VAL A 220 -11.70 -16.74 14.16
C VAL A 220 -12.87 -17.06 15.09
N LEU A 221 -13.82 -16.13 15.24
CA LEU A 221 -15.02 -16.33 16.06
C LEU A 221 -15.95 -17.42 15.49
N LEU A 222 -16.11 -17.48 14.17
CA LEU A 222 -16.88 -18.52 13.49
C LEU A 222 -16.20 -19.89 13.53
N GLY A 223 -14.88 -19.92 13.37
CA GLY A 223 -14.05 -21.11 13.52
C GLY A 223 -14.17 -21.67 14.94
N PHE A 224 -14.11 -20.80 15.95
CA PHE A 224 -14.28 -21.20 17.34
C PHE A 224 -15.68 -21.79 17.58
N ALA A 225 -16.73 -21.14 17.06
CA ALA A 225 -18.09 -21.65 17.11
C ALA A 225 -18.20 -23.04 16.48
N SER A 226 -17.63 -23.20 15.28
CA SER A 226 -17.69 -24.44 14.49
C SER A 226 -16.99 -25.58 15.21
N PHE A 227 -15.73 -25.37 15.63
CA PHE A 227 -14.96 -26.39 16.34
C PHE A 227 -15.60 -26.75 17.68
N GLN A 228 -16.09 -25.77 18.45
CA GLN A 228 -16.73 -26.03 19.74
C GLN A 228 -17.99 -26.87 19.56
N THR A 229 -18.88 -26.48 18.64
CA THR A 229 -20.13 -27.21 18.33
C THR A 229 -19.83 -28.65 17.90
N ILE A 230 -18.91 -28.82 16.95
CA ILE A 230 -18.53 -30.14 16.42
C ILE A 230 -17.95 -31.04 17.53
N ILE A 231 -17.01 -30.52 18.32
CA ILE A 231 -16.31 -31.32 19.33
C ILE A 231 -17.24 -31.70 20.47
N LEU A 232 -18.08 -30.77 20.96
CA LEU A 232 -19.06 -31.09 22.00
C LEU A 232 -20.02 -32.19 21.54
N PHE A 233 -20.49 -32.14 20.29
CA PHE A 233 -21.35 -33.18 19.73
C PHE A 233 -20.63 -34.54 19.62
N ILE A 234 -19.45 -34.59 19.00
CA ILE A 234 -18.68 -35.84 18.84
C ILE A 234 -18.42 -36.52 20.19
N PHE A 235 -18.11 -35.74 21.22
CA PHE A 235 -17.85 -36.26 22.57
C PHE A 235 -19.10 -36.50 23.42
N GLY A 236 -20.30 -36.31 22.86
CA GLY A 236 -21.57 -36.62 23.53
C GLY A 236 -21.95 -35.63 24.62
N LYS A 237 -21.35 -34.44 24.64
CA LYS A 237 -21.60 -33.36 25.60
C LYS A 237 -22.78 -32.50 25.15
N ILE A 238 -23.95 -33.12 25.02
CA ILE A 238 -25.15 -32.51 24.40
C ILE A 238 -25.72 -31.36 25.24
N ASN A 239 -25.63 -31.42 26.57
CA ASN A 239 -26.12 -30.35 27.43
C ASN A 239 -25.25 -29.09 27.30
N GLU A 240 -23.94 -29.26 27.29
CA GLU A 240 -22.95 -28.20 27.07
C GLU A 240 -23.07 -27.63 25.67
N LEU A 241 -23.36 -28.46 24.67
CA LEU A 241 -23.64 -28.02 23.31
C LEU A 241 -24.88 -27.10 23.28
N ARG A 242 -25.98 -27.50 23.93
CA ARG A 242 -27.20 -26.68 24.01
C ARG A 242 -26.93 -25.34 24.70
N GLU A 243 -26.17 -25.34 25.79
CA GLU A 243 -25.83 -24.13 26.51
C GLU A 243 -24.92 -23.21 25.69
N PHE A 244 -23.88 -23.76 25.05
CA PHE A 244 -23.00 -23.01 24.18
C PHE A 244 -23.77 -22.37 23.01
N ILE A 245 -24.66 -23.11 22.35
CA ILE A 245 -25.50 -22.56 21.28
C ILE A 245 -26.39 -21.45 21.81
N LYS A 246 -27.07 -21.66 22.95
CA LYS A 246 -27.97 -20.68 23.54
C LYS A 246 -27.28 -19.35 23.86
N GLU A 247 -26.01 -19.39 24.25
CA GLU A 247 -25.24 -18.21 24.62
C GLU A 247 -24.49 -17.60 23.42
N TYR A 248 -23.69 -18.40 22.73
CA TYR A 248 -22.77 -17.91 21.71
C TYR A 248 -23.46 -17.56 20.38
N TYR A 249 -24.45 -18.32 19.93
CA TYR A 249 -25.04 -18.12 18.60
C TYR A 249 -25.80 -16.79 18.51
N PRO A 250 -26.62 -16.39 19.51
CA PRO A 250 -27.20 -15.05 19.53
C PRO A 250 -26.14 -13.93 19.59
N ALA A 251 -25.06 -14.11 20.34
CA ALA A 251 -23.97 -13.13 20.41
C ALA A 251 -23.29 -12.96 19.05
N TYR A 252 -22.93 -14.07 18.38
CA TYR A 252 -22.33 -14.02 17.05
C TYR A 252 -23.27 -13.41 16.00
N LEU A 253 -24.56 -13.73 16.05
CA LEU A 253 -25.56 -13.08 15.21
C LEU A 253 -25.63 -11.56 15.46
N GLY A 254 -25.55 -11.13 16.73
CA GLY A 254 -25.46 -9.73 17.10
C GLY A 254 -24.22 -9.03 16.54
N ILE A 255 -23.07 -9.72 16.52
CA ILE A 255 -21.83 -9.21 15.91
C ILE A 255 -22.01 -9.01 14.42
N LEU A 256 -22.58 -9.99 13.71
CA LEU A 256 -22.87 -9.88 12.28
C LEU A 256 -23.84 -8.71 12.01
N ALA A 257 -24.89 -8.56 12.82
CA ALA A 257 -25.86 -7.47 12.68
C ALA A 257 -25.21 -6.09 12.85
N ILE A 258 -24.42 -5.87 13.92
CA ILE A 258 -23.70 -4.61 14.14
C ILE A 258 -22.71 -4.34 13.01
N SER A 259 -21.92 -5.35 12.64
CA SER A 259 -20.92 -5.22 11.57
C SER A 259 -21.59 -4.81 10.25
N TYR A 260 -22.74 -5.39 9.92
CA TYR A 260 -23.53 -5.01 8.75
C TYR A 260 -24.10 -3.60 8.85
N LEU A 261 -24.66 -3.22 10.01
CA LEU A 261 -25.20 -1.87 10.25
C LEU A 261 -24.14 -0.78 10.08
N LEU A 262 -22.90 -1.04 10.52
CA LEU A 262 -21.77 -0.12 10.34
C LEU A 262 -21.39 0.06 8.86
N THR A 263 -21.77 -0.86 7.98
CA THR A 263 -21.49 -0.70 6.53
C THR A 263 -22.43 0.25 5.81
N ILE A 264 -23.64 0.46 6.33
CA ILE A 264 -24.65 1.35 5.72
C ILE A 264 -24.16 2.80 5.61
N PRO A 265 -23.61 3.43 6.67
CA PRO A 265 -23.04 4.77 6.57
C PRO A 265 -21.61 4.81 6.00
N GLY A 266 -21.01 3.66 5.64
CA GLY A 266 -19.62 3.56 5.17
C GLY A 266 -18.57 3.51 6.29
N ILE A 267 -18.98 3.36 7.55
CA ILE A 267 -18.07 3.21 8.70
C ILE A 267 -17.28 1.90 8.61
N GLY A 268 -17.94 0.81 8.21
CA GLY A 268 -17.30 -0.43 7.77
C GLY A 268 -17.46 -0.62 6.25
N LYS A 269 -16.56 -1.41 5.64
CA LYS A 269 -16.57 -1.67 4.18
C LYS A 269 -16.60 -3.17 3.84
N ILE A 270 -16.87 -4.02 4.83
CA ILE A 270 -16.83 -5.48 4.71
C ILE A 270 -18.20 -6.14 4.51
N GLY A 271 -19.20 -5.40 4.03
CA GLY A 271 -20.61 -5.85 4.02
C GLY A 271 -20.85 -7.14 3.25
N GLY A 272 -20.14 -7.32 2.12
CA GLY A 272 -20.16 -8.58 1.35
C GLY A 272 -19.63 -9.77 2.16
N PHE A 273 -18.54 -9.58 2.91
CA PHE A 273 -17.99 -10.63 3.76
C PHE A 273 -18.91 -10.94 4.95
N VAL A 274 -19.58 -9.92 5.53
CA VAL A 274 -20.56 -10.15 6.61
C VAL A 274 -21.73 -11.01 6.11
N ARG A 275 -22.21 -10.81 4.87
CA ARG A 275 -23.22 -11.67 4.24
C ARG A 275 -22.71 -13.11 4.06
N PHE A 276 -21.50 -13.28 3.54
CA PHE A 276 -20.86 -14.58 3.44
C PHE A 276 -20.72 -15.27 4.81
N ALA A 277 -20.24 -14.56 5.82
CA ALA A 277 -20.11 -15.09 7.18
C ALA A 277 -21.48 -15.46 7.79
N PHE A 278 -22.54 -14.72 7.45
CA PHE A 278 -23.92 -15.05 7.82
C PHE A 278 -24.41 -16.33 7.14
N GLU A 279 -24.13 -16.52 5.84
CA GLU A 279 -24.47 -17.75 5.10
C GLU A 279 -23.76 -18.98 5.69
N VAL A 280 -22.46 -18.88 5.96
CA VAL A 280 -21.69 -19.95 6.62
C VAL A 280 -22.24 -20.23 8.02
N PHE A 281 -22.61 -19.18 8.76
CA PHE A 281 -23.22 -19.31 10.07
C PHE A 281 -24.60 -20.00 10.02
N LEU A 282 -25.44 -19.73 9.00
CA LEU A 282 -26.69 -20.48 8.80
C LEU A 282 -26.43 -21.97 8.54
N GLY A 283 -25.38 -22.29 7.77
CA GLY A 283 -24.92 -23.67 7.60
C GLY A 283 -24.55 -24.33 8.94
N LEU A 284 -23.85 -23.61 9.81
CA LEU A 284 -23.50 -24.07 11.16
C LEU A 284 -24.73 -24.20 12.07
N VAL A 285 -25.71 -23.30 11.98
CA VAL A 285 -27.00 -23.38 12.68
C VAL A 285 -27.77 -24.62 12.24
N PHE A 286 -27.86 -24.87 10.94
CA PHE A 286 -28.50 -26.08 10.39
C PHE A 286 -27.81 -27.35 10.90
N LEU A 287 -26.48 -27.39 10.83
CA LEU A 287 -25.68 -28.50 11.36
C LEU A 287 -25.98 -28.74 12.85
N ALA A 288 -26.03 -27.68 13.65
CA ALA A 288 -26.36 -27.76 15.07
C ALA A 288 -27.80 -28.27 15.33
N ILE A 289 -28.78 -27.89 14.50
CA ILE A 289 -30.15 -28.41 14.57
C ILE A 289 -30.17 -29.91 14.28
N VAL A 290 -29.50 -30.36 13.21
CA VAL A 290 -29.40 -31.79 12.89
C VAL A 290 -28.76 -32.55 14.04
N MET A 291 -27.65 -32.04 14.59
CA MET A 291 -26.97 -32.62 15.74
C MET A 291 -27.83 -32.70 17.01
N LEU A 292 -28.71 -31.72 17.27
CA LEU A 292 -29.50 -31.68 18.51
C LEU A 292 -30.86 -32.36 18.42
N TYR A 293 -31.46 -32.40 17.23
CA TYR A 293 -32.85 -32.81 17.02
C TYR A 293 -33.01 -33.93 15.97
N GLY A 294 -31.95 -34.36 15.29
CA GLY A 294 -31.96 -35.43 14.29
C GLY A 294 -32.17 -36.84 14.85
N GLY A 295 -32.68 -36.99 16.08
CA GLY A 295 -32.64 -38.25 16.86
C GLY A 295 -33.36 -39.45 16.28
N LYS A 296 -34.24 -39.26 15.29
CA LYS A 296 -34.82 -40.38 14.53
C LYS A 296 -33.79 -41.10 13.65
N TYR A 297 -32.69 -40.41 13.29
CA TYR A 297 -31.65 -40.89 12.38
C TYR A 297 -30.25 -40.93 13.02
N LEU A 298 -30.12 -40.44 14.27
CA LEU A 298 -28.86 -40.30 14.98
C LEU A 298 -28.80 -41.21 16.20
N ASN A 299 -27.82 -42.13 16.23
CA ASN A 299 -27.46 -42.85 17.44
C ASN A 299 -26.58 -41.96 18.33
N TYR A 300 -27.22 -41.27 19.28
CA TYR A 300 -26.54 -40.39 20.24
C TYR A 300 -25.62 -41.11 21.21
N SER A 301 -25.73 -42.42 21.38
CA SER A 301 -24.89 -43.18 22.30
C SER A 301 -23.53 -43.50 21.66
N ASP A 302 -23.50 -43.71 20.34
CA ASP A 302 -22.29 -44.11 19.63
C ASP A 302 -21.44 -42.91 19.16
N LYS A 303 -20.23 -42.80 19.70
CA LYS A 303 -19.23 -41.79 19.29
C LYS A 303 -18.86 -41.92 17.81
N LYS A 304 -18.76 -43.15 17.27
CA LYS A 304 -18.43 -43.37 15.86
C LYS A 304 -19.55 -42.88 14.97
N HIS A 305 -20.80 -43.17 15.31
CA HIS A 305 -21.98 -42.62 14.63
C HIS A 305 -21.99 -41.08 14.66
N ARG A 306 -21.78 -40.45 15.82
CA ARG A 306 -21.72 -38.98 15.92
C ARG A 306 -20.61 -38.38 15.06
N PHE A 307 -19.42 -38.98 15.07
CA PHE A 307 -18.32 -38.57 14.19
C PHE A 307 -18.67 -38.74 12.71
N ALA A 308 -19.22 -39.89 12.32
CA ALA A 308 -19.62 -40.18 10.94
C ALA A 308 -20.68 -39.19 10.44
N VAL A 309 -21.63 -38.80 11.29
CA VAL A 309 -22.66 -37.81 10.96
C VAL A 309 -22.05 -36.45 10.68
N VAL A 310 -21.15 -35.97 11.55
CA VAL A 310 -20.44 -34.72 11.30
C VAL A 310 -19.62 -34.82 10.02
N ALA A 311 -18.86 -35.90 9.84
CA ALA A 311 -18.05 -36.10 8.65
C ALA A 311 -18.91 -36.07 7.37
N VAL A 312 -20.03 -36.79 7.34
CA VAL A 312 -20.94 -36.82 6.19
C VAL A 312 -21.52 -35.44 5.91
N ILE A 313 -22.01 -34.71 6.92
CA ILE A 313 -22.61 -33.39 6.70
C ILE A 313 -21.56 -32.36 6.29
N VAL A 314 -20.37 -32.38 6.91
CA VAL A 314 -19.27 -31.49 6.55
C VAL A 314 -18.78 -31.80 5.14
N ILE A 315 -18.61 -33.07 4.76
CA ILE A 315 -18.25 -33.48 3.40
C ILE A 315 -19.34 -33.08 2.41
N ALA A 316 -20.62 -33.29 2.72
CA ALA A 316 -21.73 -32.90 1.87
C ALA A 316 -21.83 -31.37 1.71
N GLY A 317 -21.63 -30.62 2.79
CA GLY A 317 -21.58 -29.16 2.77
C GLY A 317 -20.40 -28.63 1.98
N PHE A 318 -19.21 -29.23 2.15
CA PHE A 318 -18.02 -28.92 1.38
C PHE A 318 -18.20 -29.26 -0.11
N ALA A 319 -18.77 -30.42 -0.43
CA ALA A 319 -19.10 -30.81 -1.79
C ALA A 319 -20.13 -29.87 -2.41
N GLY A 320 -21.18 -29.48 -1.67
CA GLY A 320 -22.16 -28.50 -2.12
C GLY A 320 -21.54 -27.13 -2.38
N ALA A 321 -20.68 -26.63 -1.48
CA ALA A 321 -19.94 -25.40 -1.67
C ALA A 321 -18.97 -25.48 -2.86
N TYR A 322 -18.31 -26.63 -3.05
CA TYR A 322 -17.42 -26.87 -4.19
C TYR A 322 -18.19 -26.98 -5.51
N ILE A 323 -19.39 -27.56 -5.52
CA ILE A 323 -20.27 -27.58 -6.69
C ILE A 323 -20.78 -26.16 -7.03
N TYR A 324 -21.14 -25.38 -6.00
CA TYR A 324 -21.67 -24.03 -6.20
C TYR A 324 -20.59 -23.01 -6.61
N VAL A 325 -19.42 -23.07 -5.97
CA VAL A 325 -18.35 -22.08 -6.14
C VAL A 325 -17.23 -22.58 -7.08
N GLY A 326 -17.15 -23.89 -7.32
CA GLY A 326 -16.09 -24.51 -8.11
C GLY A 326 -14.73 -24.54 -7.40
N PRO A 327 -13.62 -24.67 -8.15
CA PRO A 327 -12.25 -24.55 -7.63
C PRO A 327 -11.99 -23.23 -6.90
N LYS A 328 -12.81 -22.19 -7.16
CA LYS A 328 -12.75 -20.92 -6.45
C LYS A 328 -13.05 -21.03 -4.95
N LEU A 329 -13.60 -22.16 -4.48
CA LEU A 329 -13.76 -22.41 -3.04
C LEU A 329 -12.42 -22.35 -2.30
N PHE A 330 -11.35 -22.86 -2.91
CA PHE A 330 -10.01 -22.80 -2.34
C PHE A 330 -9.37 -21.42 -2.53
N THR A 331 -9.73 -20.70 -3.60
CA THR A 331 -9.28 -19.32 -3.82
C THR A 331 -10.07 -18.31 -2.98
N LEU A 332 -11.23 -18.63 -2.43
CA LEU A 332 -11.95 -17.74 -1.49
C LEU A 332 -11.13 -17.45 -0.24
N MET A 333 -10.25 -18.39 0.17
CA MET A 333 -9.26 -18.17 1.23
C MET A 333 -7.97 -17.49 0.72
N GLY A 334 -7.74 -17.47 -0.59
CA GLY A 334 -6.56 -16.91 -1.25
C GLY A 334 -6.80 -15.62 -2.07
N GLY A 335 -8.04 -15.14 -2.15
CA GLY A 335 -8.48 -14.15 -3.15
C GLY A 335 -7.94 -12.73 -2.96
N ALA A 336 -7.11 -12.52 -1.95
CA ALA A 336 -6.41 -11.26 -1.69
C ALA A 336 -4.93 -11.27 -2.13
N TYR A 337 -4.40 -12.38 -2.65
CA TYR A 337 -2.98 -12.51 -2.98
C TYR A 337 -2.73 -12.39 -4.48
N GLN A 338 -1.82 -11.47 -4.86
CA GLN A 338 -1.23 -11.35 -6.20
C GLN A 338 -2.23 -11.47 -7.37
N SER A 339 -3.46 -11.00 -7.20
CA SER A 339 -4.50 -11.11 -8.22
C SER A 339 -4.21 -10.27 -9.46
N THR A 340 -3.23 -9.38 -9.36
CA THR A 340 -2.81 -8.51 -10.45
C THR A 340 -1.30 -8.30 -10.42
N GLN A 341 -0.71 -7.99 -11.58
CA GLN A 341 0.73 -7.74 -11.70
C GLN A 341 1.21 -6.59 -10.81
N VAL A 342 0.38 -5.56 -10.61
CA VAL A 342 0.71 -4.49 -9.65
C VAL A 342 0.84 -5.06 -8.24
N TYR A 343 -0.09 -5.93 -7.82
CA TYR A 343 -0.01 -6.59 -6.52
C TYR A 343 1.17 -7.57 -6.38
N GLU A 344 1.68 -8.15 -7.48
CA GLU A 344 2.93 -8.91 -7.45
C GLU A 344 4.12 -8.05 -7.05
N THR A 345 4.09 -6.76 -7.39
CA THR A 345 5.16 -5.80 -7.08
C THR A 345 5.10 -5.20 -5.67
N VAL A 346 4.00 -5.42 -4.94
CA VAL A 346 3.83 -4.89 -3.57
C VAL A 346 4.47 -5.85 -2.57
N GLN A 347 5.56 -5.42 -1.94
CA GLN A 347 6.33 -6.24 -1.00
C GLN A 347 5.51 -6.79 0.17
N GLU A 348 4.51 -6.04 0.67
CA GLU A 348 3.63 -6.51 1.76
C GLU A 348 2.79 -7.74 1.40
N LEU A 349 2.51 -7.94 0.10
CA LEU A 349 1.73 -9.05 -0.43
C LEU A 349 2.61 -10.23 -0.86
N ALA A 350 3.93 -10.10 -0.75
CA ALA A 350 4.85 -11.21 -0.98
C ALA A 350 4.58 -12.33 0.03
N LYS A 351 4.70 -13.57 -0.44
CA LYS A 351 4.52 -14.76 0.39
C LYS A 351 5.61 -14.79 1.47
N THR A 352 5.19 -14.97 2.72
CA THR A 352 6.11 -15.08 3.85
C THR A 352 7.04 -16.27 3.73
N ASP A 353 8.31 -16.07 4.01
CA ASP A 353 9.31 -17.13 4.12
C ASP A 353 9.87 -17.28 5.55
N TRP A 354 10.83 -18.21 5.72
CA TRP A 354 11.47 -18.42 7.02
C TRP A 354 12.43 -17.30 7.43
N GLY A 355 12.97 -16.52 6.49
CA GLY A 355 13.74 -15.32 6.74
C GLY A 355 12.89 -14.26 7.43
N ASP A 356 11.67 -14.04 6.92
CA ASP A 356 10.70 -13.13 7.53
C ASP A 356 10.36 -13.54 8.98
N VAL A 357 9.99 -14.81 9.19
CA VAL A 357 9.68 -15.34 10.53
C VAL A 357 10.86 -15.16 11.48
N LYS A 358 12.08 -15.41 11.00
CA LYS A 358 13.31 -15.25 11.79
C LYS A 358 13.54 -13.81 12.22
N VAL A 359 13.29 -12.83 11.34
CA VAL A 359 13.45 -11.40 11.62
C VAL A 359 12.34 -10.88 12.54
N TYR A 360 11.07 -11.16 12.21
CA TYR A 360 9.91 -10.58 12.89
C TYR A 360 9.65 -11.17 14.28
N TYR A 361 10.05 -12.42 14.51
CA TYR A 361 9.95 -13.12 15.81
C TYR A 361 11.31 -13.46 16.44
N GLY A 362 12.37 -12.81 15.95
CA GLY A 362 13.73 -12.92 16.51
C GLY A 362 13.96 -12.04 17.74
N VAL A 363 15.04 -12.33 18.45
CA VAL A 363 15.55 -11.54 19.59
C VAL A 363 17.04 -11.32 19.34
N GLU A 364 17.45 -10.05 19.22
CA GLU A 364 18.81 -9.58 18.86
C GLU A 364 19.29 -9.97 17.45
N LYS A 365 19.04 -11.21 17.03
CA LYS A 365 19.40 -11.80 15.75
C LYS A 365 18.17 -12.45 15.10
N PRO A 366 18.17 -12.66 13.77
CA PRO A 366 17.07 -13.31 13.07
C PRO A 366 17.03 -14.81 13.37
N ASN A 367 16.59 -15.18 14.58
CA ASN A 367 16.55 -16.56 15.09
C ASN A 367 15.13 -17.12 15.23
N GLY A 368 14.09 -16.27 15.16
CA GLY A 368 12.69 -16.68 15.30
C GLY A 368 12.33 -17.29 16.66
N ILE A 369 13.12 -17.05 17.72
CA ILE A 369 12.95 -17.75 19.01
C ILE A 369 11.53 -17.61 19.59
N VAL A 370 10.89 -16.45 19.45
CA VAL A 370 9.53 -16.21 19.96
C VAL A 370 8.51 -17.06 19.21
N PHE A 371 8.70 -17.29 17.90
CA PHE A 371 7.84 -18.18 17.12
C PHE A 371 7.89 -19.62 17.66
N PHE A 372 9.08 -20.13 17.97
CA PHE A 372 9.26 -21.48 18.52
C PHE A 372 8.70 -21.62 19.94
N LEU A 373 8.85 -20.59 20.79
CA LEU A 373 8.20 -20.56 22.11
C LEU A 373 6.66 -20.60 21.97
N GLY A 374 6.12 -19.87 20.99
CA GLY A 374 4.71 -19.92 20.61
C GLY A 374 4.25 -21.31 20.18
N LEU A 375 5.04 -22.02 19.39
CA LEU A 375 4.76 -23.39 18.96
C LEU A 375 4.69 -24.36 20.16
N VAL A 376 5.63 -24.27 21.09
CA VAL A 376 5.61 -25.08 22.34
C VAL A 376 4.41 -24.72 23.21
N GLY A 377 4.09 -23.44 23.33
CA GLY A 377 2.89 -22.97 24.03
C GLY A 377 1.60 -23.53 23.42
N ALA A 378 1.49 -23.51 22.10
CA ALA A 378 0.36 -24.10 21.38
C ALA A 378 0.24 -25.62 21.67
N MET A 379 1.35 -26.36 21.64
CA MET A 379 1.36 -27.79 22.01
C MET A 379 0.88 -28.02 23.45
N ILE A 380 1.28 -27.18 24.41
CA ILE A 380 0.83 -27.25 25.81
C ILE A 380 -0.68 -26.99 25.90
N VAL A 381 -1.20 -25.95 25.24
CA VAL A 381 -2.65 -25.65 25.24
C VAL A 381 -3.42 -26.79 24.60
N THR A 382 -2.95 -27.34 23.48
CA THR A 382 -3.57 -28.50 22.82
C THR A 382 -3.56 -29.74 23.71
N ALA A 383 -2.44 -30.05 24.36
CA ALA A 383 -2.35 -31.18 25.29
C ALA A 383 -3.30 -31.01 26.49
N ARG A 384 -3.38 -29.80 27.06
CA ARG A 384 -4.34 -29.47 28.13
C ARG A 384 -5.79 -29.58 27.67
N TYR A 385 -6.09 -29.06 26.48
CA TYR A 385 -7.41 -29.17 25.86
C TYR A 385 -7.83 -30.63 25.74
N LEU A 386 -6.99 -31.47 25.14
CA LEU A 386 -7.24 -32.90 24.98
C LEU A 386 -7.40 -33.58 26.35
N TYR A 387 -6.52 -33.30 27.31
CA TYR A 387 -6.63 -33.86 28.67
C TYR A 387 -7.96 -33.51 29.33
N LYS A 388 -8.37 -32.24 29.31
CA LYS A 388 -9.66 -31.79 29.87
C LYS A 388 -10.86 -32.39 29.12
N LEU A 389 -10.75 -32.52 27.80
CA LEU A 389 -11.78 -33.10 26.96
C LEU A 389 -12.02 -34.58 27.30
N PHE A 390 -10.95 -35.35 27.53
CA PHE A 390 -11.01 -36.78 27.82
C PHE A 390 -11.25 -37.12 29.30
N LYS A 391 -10.75 -36.31 30.25
CA LYS A 391 -10.71 -36.70 31.68
C LYS A 391 -11.62 -35.90 32.61
N ASP A 392 -11.67 -34.58 32.45
CA ASP A 392 -12.27 -33.70 33.47
C ASP A 392 -13.73 -33.33 33.19
N GLY A 393 -14.27 -33.66 31.99
CA GLY A 393 -15.64 -33.31 31.62
C GLY A 393 -15.92 -31.79 31.47
N ARG A 394 -15.04 -30.93 31.97
CA ARG A 394 -15.15 -29.45 31.95
C ARG A 394 -15.18 -28.89 30.53
N ARG A 395 -15.64 -27.64 30.41
CA ARG A 395 -15.72 -26.84 29.18
C ARG A 395 -14.39 -26.12 28.94
N PRO A 396 -13.55 -26.54 27.97
CA PRO A 396 -12.27 -25.88 27.73
C PRO A 396 -12.43 -24.81 26.64
N HIS A 397 -13.34 -23.84 26.86
CA HIS A 397 -13.61 -22.76 25.89
C HIS A 397 -12.35 -21.94 25.64
N GLU A 398 -11.61 -21.64 26.70
CA GLU A 398 -10.40 -20.83 26.66
C GLU A 398 -9.31 -21.48 25.82
N GLU A 399 -9.05 -22.78 26.04
CA GLU A 399 -8.04 -23.50 25.27
C GLU A 399 -8.45 -23.65 23.81
N LEU A 400 -9.72 -23.97 23.50
CA LEU A 400 -10.14 -24.11 22.11
C LEU A 400 -10.08 -22.79 21.34
N PHE A 401 -10.50 -21.68 21.96
CA PHE A 401 -10.39 -20.37 21.35
C PHE A 401 -8.92 -20.04 21.06
N ALA A 402 -8.02 -20.23 22.04
CA ALA A 402 -6.60 -19.94 21.88
C ALA A 402 -5.98 -20.78 20.73
N ILE A 403 -6.31 -22.07 20.64
CA ILE A 403 -5.89 -22.95 19.54
C ILE A 403 -6.43 -22.45 18.20
N THR A 404 -7.71 -22.12 18.13
CA THR A 404 -8.35 -21.62 16.89
C THR A 404 -7.69 -20.34 16.43
N PHE A 405 -7.51 -19.38 17.33
CA PHE A 405 -6.87 -18.10 17.05
C PHE A 405 -5.44 -18.31 16.54
N TYR A 406 -4.66 -19.17 17.20
CA TYR A 406 -3.30 -19.49 16.78
C TYR A 406 -3.24 -20.17 15.41
N VAL A 407 -4.02 -21.22 15.18
CA VAL A 407 -4.00 -21.96 13.90
C VAL A 407 -4.39 -21.06 12.72
N MET A 408 -5.43 -20.24 12.88
CA MET A 408 -5.87 -19.32 11.82
C MET A 408 -4.87 -18.18 11.59
N SER A 409 -4.24 -17.65 12.65
CA SER A 409 -3.15 -16.68 12.53
C SER A 409 -1.94 -17.24 11.79
N ILE A 410 -1.51 -18.47 12.11
CA ILE A 410 -0.38 -19.12 11.43
C ILE A 410 -0.72 -19.43 9.97
N TYR A 411 -1.95 -19.84 9.67
CA TYR A 411 -2.39 -20.04 8.29
C TYR A 411 -2.25 -18.76 7.45
N LEU A 412 -2.76 -17.63 7.94
CA LEU A 412 -2.65 -16.33 7.23
C LEU A 412 -1.21 -15.79 7.21
N LEU A 413 -0.41 -16.05 8.25
CA LEU A 413 0.99 -15.66 8.24
C LEU A 413 1.72 -16.22 7.02
N TRP A 414 1.44 -17.45 6.61
CA TRP A 414 2.12 -18.10 5.48
C TRP A 414 1.64 -17.64 4.09
N THR A 415 0.57 -16.84 4.03
CA THR A 415 0.01 -16.38 2.76
C THR A 415 0.56 -15.02 2.33
N ALA A 416 0.89 -14.11 3.26
CA ALA A 416 1.66 -12.89 2.96
C ALA A 416 2.37 -12.27 4.18
N ALA A 417 3.49 -11.59 3.92
CA ALA A 417 4.32 -10.92 4.93
C ALA A 417 3.52 -9.91 5.78
N ARG A 418 2.49 -9.26 5.20
CA ARG A 418 1.59 -8.36 5.92
C ARG A 418 0.95 -8.99 7.17
N PHE A 419 0.73 -10.31 7.18
CA PHE A 419 0.08 -11.01 8.29
C PHE A 419 1.02 -11.40 9.44
N LEU A 420 2.32 -11.09 9.34
CA LEU A 420 3.27 -11.23 10.46
C LEU A 420 2.82 -10.40 11.68
N PHE A 421 2.28 -9.19 11.46
CA PHE A 421 1.69 -8.37 12.52
C PHE A 421 0.47 -9.05 13.16
N LEU A 422 -0.46 -9.53 12.33
CA LEU A 422 -1.68 -10.19 12.79
C LEU A 422 -1.39 -11.40 13.69
N ALA A 423 -0.43 -12.23 13.27
CA ALA A 423 -0.01 -13.40 14.02
C ALA A 423 0.78 -13.08 15.31
N SER A 424 1.29 -11.84 15.46
CA SER A 424 2.07 -11.43 16.64
C SER A 424 1.29 -11.61 17.95
N TYR A 425 -0.01 -11.32 17.94
CA TYR A 425 -0.88 -11.45 19.11
C TYR A 425 -1.00 -12.91 19.56
N ALA A 426 -1.27 -13.82 18.62
CA ALA A 426 -1.43 -15.24 18.92
C ALA A 426 -0.09 -15.90 19.30
N ILE A 427 1.01 -15.55 18.62
CA ILE A 427 2.35 -16.08 18.92
C ILE A 427 2.84 -15.57 20.29
N ALA A 428 2.67 -14.28 20.61
CA ALA A 428 3.03 -13.75 21.91
C ALA A 428 2.18 -14.36 23.03
N LEU A 429 0.87 -14.51 22.82
CA LEU A 429 -0.04 -15.21 23.73
C LEU A 429 0.46 -16.63 24.03
N MET A 430 0.77 -17.43 23.00
CA MET A 430 1.23 -18.80 23.19
C MET A 430 2.63 -18.88 23.81
N SER A 431 3.54 -17.96 23.46
CA SER A 431 4.84 -17.85 24.12
C SER A 431 4.69 -17.56 25.61
N GLY A 432 3.75 -16.68 25.95
CA GLY A 432 3.31 -16.42 27.32
C GLY A 432 2.78 -17.69 27.99
N VAL A 433 1.92 -18.46 27.31
CA VAL A 433 1.41 -19.74 27.83
C VAL A 433 2.55 -20.70 28.15
N PHE A 434 3.56 -20.86 27.29
CA PHE A 434 4.72 -21.69 27.59
C PHE A 434 5.42 -21.23 28.89
N ALA A 435 5.76 -19.95 28.98
CA ALA A 435 6.39 -19.38 30.18
C ALA A 435 5.52 -19.58 31.44
N GLY A 436 4.22 -19.33 31.34
CA GLY A 436 3.29 -19.44 32.44
C GLY A 436 3.07 -20.88 32.92
N TYR A 437 3.12 -21.85 32.00
CA TYR A 437 3.02 -23.26 32.33
C TYR A 437 4.28 -23.76 33.06
N VAL A 438 5.47 -23.36 32.59
CA VAL A 438 6.75 -23.72 33.22
C VAL A 438 6.84 -23.13 34.63
N LEU A 439 6.50 -21.84 34.81
CA LEU A 439 6.53 -21.20 36.13
C LEU A 439 5.51 -21.78 37.10
N GLU A 440 4.29 -22.09 36.64
CA GLU A 440 3.28 -22.77 37.44
C GLU A 440 3.74 -24.19 37.85
N THR A 441 4.46 -24.88 36.96
CA THR A 441 5.05 -26.19 37.27
C THR A 441 6.09 -26.08 38.39
N VAL A 442 6.96 -25.08 38.33
CA VAL A 442 7.96 -24.81 39.39
C VAL A 442 7.28 -24.49 40.73
N GLU A 443 6.23 -23.66 40.74
CA GLU A 443 5.46 -23.35 41.96
C GLU A 443 4.90 -24.62 42.62
N LYS A 444 4.48 -25.60 41.81
CA LYS A 444 3.86 -26.87 42.23
C LYS A 444 4.84 -27.99 42.60
N MET A 445 6.15 -27.81 42.41
CA MET A 445 7.16 -28.83 42.77
C MET A 445 7.12 -29.17 44.28
N LYS A 446 7.55 -30.36 44.69
CA LYS A 446 7.67 -30.74 46.11
C LYS A 446 9.04 -30.39 46.70
N GLU A 447 9.63 -29.27 46.25
CA GLU A 447 10.96 -28.80 46.65
C GLU A 447 10.89 -27.70 47.71
N SER A 448 12.03 -27.42 48.35
CA SER A 448 12.16 -26.30 49.29
C SER A 448 11.92 -24.95 48.59
N ILE A 449 11.43 -23.96 49.34
CA ILE A 449 11.17 -22.60 48.81
C ILE A 449 12.41 -22.00 48.11
N PRO A 450 13.65 -22.11 48.65
CA PRO A 450 14.83 -21.60 47.97
C PRO A 450 15.08 -22.23 46.59
N ILE A 451 14.86 -23.55 46.43
CA ILE A 451 15.05 -24.24 45.15
C ILE A 451 14.03 -23.75 44.12
N LYS A 452 12.76 -23.64 44.52
CA LYS A 452 11.71 -23.10 43.64
C LYS A 452 11.98 -21.66 43.23
N ALA A 453 12.42 -20.83 44.18
CA ALA A 453 12.78 -19.44 43.92
C ALA A 453 13.99 -19.33 42.97
N ALA A 454 15.00 -20.19 43.13
CA ALA A 454 16.15 -20.25 42.23
C ALA A 454 15.74 -20.68 40.82
N LEU A 455 14.98 -21.77 40.67
CA LEU A 455 14.51 -22.25 39.36
C LEU A 455 13.61 -21.21 38.66
N GLY A 456 12.60 -20.71 39.38
CA GLY A 456 11.69 -19.68 38.88
C GLY A 456 12.43 -18.39 38.54
N GLY A 457 13.43 -18.01 39.34
CA GLY A 457 14.31 -16.87 39.10
C GLY A 457 15.16 -17.06 37.84
N VAL A 458 15.77 -18.23 37.63
CA VAL A 458 16.54 -18.54 36.41
C VAL A 458 15.64 -18.47 35.17
N ILE A 459 14.46 -19.07 35.21
CA ILE A 459 13.49 -19.02 34.10
C ILE A 459 13.06 -17.56 33.85
N ALA A 460 12.76 -16.80 34.89
CA ALA A 460 12.39 -15.40 34.76
C ALA A 460 13.55 -14.56 34.19
N ILE A 461 14.80 -14.80 34.60
CA ILE A 461 15.98 -14.13 34.03
C ILE A 461 16.11 -14.47 32.55
N MET A 462 16.03 -15.75 32.18
CA MET A 462 16.10 -16.19 30.77
C MET A 462 15.03 -15.51 29.91
N LEU A 463 13.81 -15.37 30.42
CA LEU A 463 12.72 -14.69 29.72
C LEU A 463 12.88 -13.16 29.73
N LEU A 464 13.41 -12.56 30.81
CA LEU A 464 13.72 -11.13 30.88
C LEU A 464 14.81 -10.72 29.89
N LEU A 465 15.69 -11.63 29.47
CA LEU A 465 16.67 -11.34 28.41
C LEU A 465 15.98 -10.91 27.11
N ILE A 466 14.75 -11.37 26.82
CA ILE A 466 14.01 -10.97 25.61
C ILE A 466 13.81 -9.44 25.55
N PRO A 467 13.07 -8.80 26.48
CA PRO A 467 12.92 -7.35 26.45
C PRO A 467 14.19 -6.58 26.80
N LEU A 468 15.10 -7.14 27.60
CA LEU A 468 16.34 -6.45 27.99
C LEU A 468 17.36 -6.35 26.85
N THR A 469 17.42 -7.34 25.96
CA THR A 469 18.33 -7.31 24.78
C THR A 469 17.66 -6.68 23.57
N HIS A 470 16.41 -7.06 23.28
CA HIS A 470 15.73 -6.62 22.06
C HIS A 470 15.08 -5.24 22.18
N GLY A 471 14.64 -4.83 23.37
CA GLY A 471 14.07 -3.51 23.61
C GLY A 471 15.01 -2.35 23.21
N PRO A 472 16.29 -2.33 23.65
CA PRO A 472 17.27 -1.34 23.23
C PRO A 472 17.55 -1.33 21.71
N LEU A 473 17.63 -2.51 21.08
CA LEU A 473 17.83 -2.64 19.63
C LEU A 473 16.64 -2.08 18.84
N LEU A 474 15.42 -2.39 19.30
CA LEU A 474 14.20 -1.85 18.72
C LEU A 474 14.10 -0.34 18.93
N ALA A 475 14.53 0.18 20.09
CA ALA A 475 14.62 1.62 20.35
C ALA A 475 15.64 2.33 19.45
N GLN A 476 16.78 1.70 19.15
CA GLN A 476 17.76 2.23 18.19
C GLN A 476 17.18 2.26 16.78
N SER A 477 16.52 1.18 16.36
CA SER A 477 15.83 1.11 15.06
C SER A 477 14.70 2.14 14.96
N ALA A 478 13.95 2.34 16.05
CA ALA A 478 12.91 3.36 16.14
C ALA A 478 13.48 4.78 15.97
N LYS A 479 14.62 5.08 16.59
CA LYS A 479 15.30 6.37 16.40
C LYS A 479 15.77 6.59 14.97
N SER A 480 16.24 5.57 14.26
CA SER A 480 16.62 5.72 12.84
C SER A 480 15.43 5.92 11.92
N MET A 481 14.24 5.43 12.31
CA MET A 481 12.99 5.68 11.57
C MET A 481 12.41 7.09 11.79
N ARG A 482 12.93 7.86 12.76
CA ARG A 482 12.44 9.20 13.10
C ARG A 482 12.68 10.21 11.98
N THR A 483 13.83 10.12 11.31
CA THR A 483 14.14 10.94 10.13
C THR A 483 13.68 10.18 8.90
N THR A 484 12.76 10.78 8.16
CA THR A 484 12.08 10.13 7.04
C THR A 484 12.87 10.26 5.74
N GLU A 485 12.54 9.42 4.76
CA GLU A 485 13.09 9.55 3.40
C GLU A 485 12.82 10.94 2.82
N ILE A 486 11.64 11.50 3.08
CA ILE A 486 11.21 12.82 2.60
C ILE A 486 12.17 13.93 3.03
N GLU A 487 12.69 13.86 4.27
CA GLU A 487 13.60 14.85 4.85
C GLU A 487 15.04 14.75 4.31
N THR A 488 15.43 13.62 3.71
CA THR A 488 16.84 13.34 3.36
C THR A 488 17.11 13.21 1.86
N SER A 489 16.06 13.03 1.07
CA SER A 489 16.13 12.73 -0.37
C SER A 489 15.94 13.96 -1.27
N GLY A 490 15.46 15.08 -0.73
CA GLY A 490 15.08 16.29 -1.48
C GLY A 490 13.58 16.41 -1.79
N TRP A 491 12.78 15.38 -1.45
CA TRP A 491 11.33 15.40 -1.62
C TRP A 491 10.64 16.53 -0.85
N GLU A 492 11.06 16.83 0.39
CA GLU A 492 10.46 17.94 1.17
C GLU A 492 10.52 19.27 0.40
N ASP A 493 11.70 19.62 -0.13
CA ASP A 493 11.90 20.90 -0.81
C ASP A 493 11.19 20.92 -2.17
N ALA A 494 11.22 19.82 -2.91
CA ALA A 494 10.53 19.70 -4.20
C ALA A 494 9.01 19.85 -4.05
N LEU A 495 8.42 19.25 -3.01
CA LEU A 495 6.99 19.32 -2.75
C LEU A 495 6.57 20.71 -2.24
N LYS A 496 7.38 21.36 -1.41
CA LYS A 496 7.16 22.76 -1.04
C LYS A 496 7.24 23.69 -2.24
N TRP A 497 8.24 23.49 -3.10
CA TRP A 497 8.38 24.26 -4.33
C TRP A 497 7.13 24.12 -5.21
N LEU A 498 6.61 22.90 -5.40
CA LEU A 498 5.36 22.67 -6.14
C LEU A 498 4.18 23.44 -5.54
N ARG A 499 4.05 23.43 -4.21
CA ARG A 499 2.97 24.17 -3.53
C ARG A 499 3.05 25.68 -3.78
N GLU A 500 4.26 26.21 -3.69
CA GLU A 500 4.52 27.66 -3.70
C GLU A 500 4.62 28.27 -5.10
N ASN A 501 5.00 27.48 -6.12
CA ASN A 501 5.37 27.98 -7.44
C ASN A 501 4.46 27.49 -8.59
N THR A 502 3.45 26.67 -8.32
CA THR A 502 2.52 26.19 -9.35
C THR A 502 1.09 26.67 -9.10
N PRO A 503 0.23 26.71 -10.15
CA PRO A 503 -1.20 26.98 -9.97
C PRO A 503 -1.90 26.00 -9.02
N GLU A 504 -3.02 26.43 -8.42
CA GLU A 504 -3.69 25.67 -7.36
C GLU A 504 -4.21 24.32 -7.86
N TYR A 505 -4.81 24.31 -9.04
CA TYR A 505 -5.41 23.11 -9.65
C TYR A 505 -4.41 22.31 -10.48
N SER A 506 -3.10 22.55 -10.32
CA SER A 506 -2.07 21.75 -10.99
C SER A 506 -2.08 20.28 -10.53
N THR A 507 -1.92 19.41 -11.52
CA THR A 507 -1.76 17.96 -11.35
C THR A 507 -0.29 17.58 -11.50
N ALA A 508 0.21 16.82 -10.53
CA ALA A 508 1.54 16.24 -10.56
C ALA A 508 1.47 14.71 -10.53
N THR A 509 2.54 14.06 -10.96
CA THR A 509 2.68 12.61 -10.81
C THR A 509 4.14 12.22 -10.60
N SER A 510 4.36 10.98 -10.20
CA SER A 510 5.67 10.37 -10.08
C SER A 510 5.51 8.86 -10.31
N TRP A 511 6.47 8.04 -9.90
CA TRP A 511 6.19 6.62 -9.72
C TRP A 511 5.07 6.41 -8.69
N TRP A 512 4.37 5.27 -8.80
CA TRP A 512 3.02 5.12 -8.27
C TRP A 512 2.87 5.34 -6.76
N ASP A 513 3.91 5.12 -5.96
CA ASP A 513 3.83 5.13 -4.49
C ASP A 513 4.19 6.47 -3.82
N TYR A 514 4.43 7.52 -4.60
CA TYR A 514 4.78 8.85 -4.05
C TYR A 514 3.63 9.86 -4.03
N GLY A 515 2.49 9.56 -4.66
CA GLY A 515 1.37 10.50 -4.77
C GLY A 515 0.84 10.96 -3.41
N TYR A 516 0.86 10.11 -2.37
CA TYR A 516 0.45 10.52 -1.03
C TYR A 516 1.24 11.71 -0.46
N TRP A 517 2.50 11.88 -0.88
CA TRP A 517 3.33 13.03 -0.47
C TRP A 517 2.97 14.29 -1.26
N ILE A 518 2.66 14.12 -2.54
CA ILE A 518 2.18 15.18 -3.44
C ILE A 518 0.84 15.74 -2.93
N GLU A 519 -0.07 14.85 -2.54
CA GLU A 519 -1.43 15.19 -2.07
C GLU A 519 -1.46 15.84 -0.70
N SER A 520 -0.50 15.51 0.17
CA SER A 520 -0.57 15.89 1.57
C SER A 520 -0.49 17.40 1.79
N SER A 521 -1.39 17.89 2.63
CA SER A 521 -1.40 19.26 3.17
C SER A 521 -0.12 19.59 3.96
N LEU A 522 0.65 18.58 4.39
CA LEU A 522 1.94 18.75 5.06
C LEU A 522 3.10 19.04 4.09
N LEU A 523 2.97 18.70 2.80
CA LEU A 523 4.06 18.74 1.81
C LEU A 523 3.67 19.38 0.46
N GLY A 524 3.10 18.63 -0.48
CA GLY A 524 2.84 19.14 -1.83
C GLY A 524 1.55 19.94 -1.95
N GLN A 525 0.47 19.48 -1.32
CA GLN A 525 -0.88 20.03 -1.48
C GLN A 525 -1.27 20.25 -2.96
N ARG A 526 -0.90 19.29 -3.81
CA ARG A 526 -1.22 19.24 -5.24
C ARG A 526 -1.90 17.91 -5.57
N ARG A 527 -2.67 17.87 -6.65
CA ARG A 527 -3.39 16.64 -7.01
C ARG A 527 -2.42 15.64 -7.64
N ALA A 528 -2.54 14.36 -7.31
CA ALA A 528 -1.71 13.30 -7.86
C ALA A 528 -2.48 12.40 -8.83
N SER A 529 -1.90 12.12 -10.01
CA SER A 529 -2.51 11.18 -10.97
C SER A 529 -2.45 9.72 -10.52
N ALA A 530 -1.49 9.38 -9.64
CA ALA A 530 -1.28 8.06 -9.05
C ALA A 530 -0.61 8.21 -7.66
N ASP A 531 -1.06 7.42 -6.68
CA ASP A 531 -0.66 7.55 -5.28
C ASP A 531 -0.49 6.22 -4.53
N GLY A 532 -0.77 5.09 -5.19
CA GLY A 532 -0.65 3.75 -4.61
C GLY A 532 -1.89 3.24 -3.90
N GLY A 533 -2.89 4.07 -3.68
CA GLY A 533 -4.21 3.66 -3.19
C GLY A 533 -5.23 3.61 -4.31
N HIS A 534 -5.08 4.53 -5.26
CA HIS A 534 -6.02 4.82 -6.33
C HIS A 534 -5.32 4.69 -7.70
N ALA A 535 -6.09 4.77 -8.78
CA ALA A 535 -5.60 4.77 -10.15
C ALA A 535 -4.60 3.64 -10.54
N ARG A 536 -4.74 2.43 -9.97
CA ARG A 536 -3.81 1.30 -10.19
C ARG A 536 -3.69 0.81 -11.64
N ASP A 537 -4.62 1.23 -12.50
CA ASP A 537 -4.53 1.05 -13.94
C ASP A 537 -3.46 1.96 -14.57
N ARG A 538 -3.37 3.22 -14.13
CA ARG A 538 -2.37 4.19 -14.61
C ARG A 538 -0.93 3.81 -14.27
N ASP A 539 -0.69 3.00 -13.24
CA ASP A 539 0.64 2.46 -12.90
C ASP A 539 1.32 1.82 -14.11
N HIS A 540 0.57 1.11 -14.95
CA HIS A 540 1.10 0.49 -16.18
C HIS A 540 1.53 1.52 -17.24
N ILE A 541 0.84 2.65 -17.32
CA ILE A 541 1.12 3.71 -18.30
C ILE A 541 2.30 4.57 -17.83
N LEU A 542 2.39 4.87 -16.53
CA LEU A 542 3.59 5.45 -15.92
C LEU A 542 4.81 4.55 -16.15
N ALA A 543 4.64 3.24 -15.97
CA ALA A 543 5.69 2.26 -16.19
C ALA A 543 6.10 2.16 -17.67
N LEU A 544 5.12 2.22 -18.59
CA LEU A 544 5.35 2.24 -20.02
C LEU A 544 6.21 3.44 -20.41
N PHE A 545 5.89 4.63 -19.90
CA PHE A 545 6.70 5.83 -20.11
C PHE A 545 8.13 5.67 -19.57
N LEU A 546 8.28 5.27 -18.30
CA LEU A 546 9.57 5.26 -17.62
C LEU A 546 10.53 4.17 -18.12
N ALA A 547 10.02 2.97 -18.42
CA ALA A 547 10.84 1.80 -18.77
C ALA A 547 11.15 1.67 -20.26
N ARG A 548 10.43 2.39 -21.13
CA ARG A 548 10.55 2.26 -22.59
C ARG A 548 11.24 3.48 -23.20
N ASP A 549 11.39 3.42 -24.53
CA ASP A 549 12.09 4.39 -25.36
C ASP A 549 11.34 4.55 -26.68
N GLY A 550 11.46 5.71 -27.32
CA GLY A 550 10.86 5.95 -28.64
C GLY A 550 9.33 5.97 -28.64
N ASN A 551 8.74 5.73 -29.82
CA ASN A 551 7.31 5.88 -30.10
C ASN A 551 6.40 5.17 -29.07
N ILE A 552 6.77 3.98 -28.61
CA ILE A 552 5.93 3.21 -27.66
C ILE A 552 5.89 3.82 -26.25
N SER A 553 6.84 4.69 -25.93
CA SER A 553 6.92 5.39 -24.65
C SER A 553 6.16 6.72 -24.64
N GLU A 554 5.67 7.17 -25.79
CA GLU A 554 4.91 8.41 -25.96
C GLU A 554 3.46 8.22 -25.53
N VAL A 555 3.21 8.38 -24.23
CA VAL A 555 1.90 8.21 -23.61
C VAL A 555 1.14 9.54 -23.52
N ASP A 556 -0.17 9.51 -23.71
CA ASP A 556 -1.04 10.70 -23.66
C ASP A 556 -1.30 11.18 -22.22
N PHE A 557 -0.28 11.76 -21.58
CA PHE A 557 -0.40 12.35 -20.24
C PHE A 557 -1.31 13.59 -20.19
N GLU A 558 -1.49 14.28 -21.32
CA GLU A 558 -2.41 15.41 -21.40
C GLU A 558 -3.86 14.95 -21.18
N SER A 559 -4.21 13.69 -21.50
CA SER A 559 -5.54 13.14 -21.17
C SER A 559 -5.81 13.10 -19.65
N TRP A 560 -4.77 13.13 -18.83
CA TRP A 560 -4.86 13.18 -17.36
C TRP A 560 -4.64 14.61 -16.82
N GLU A 561 -4.58 15.60 -17.71
CA GLU A 561 -4.29 17.00 -17.37
C GLU A 561 -2.98 17.17 -16.58
N LEU A 562 -1.99 16.30 -16.86
CA LEU A 562 -0.72 16.34 -16.15
C LEU A 562 0.02 17.67 -16.38
N ASN A 563 0.59 18.25 -15.33
CA ASN A 563 1.40 19.47 -15.43
C ASN A 563 2.85 19.25 -14.99
N TYR A 564 3.08 18.37 -14.00
CA TYR A 564 4.42 18.11 -13.47
C TYR A 564 4.70 16.61 -13.31
N PHE A 565 5.86 16.17 -13.73
CA PHE A 565 6.35 14.80 -13.54
C PHE A 565 7.58 14.82 -12.65
N LEU A 566 7.52 14.16 -11.49
CA LEU A 566 8.62 14.09 -10.53
C LEU A 566 9.39 12.80 -10.77
N VAL A 567 10.67 12.93 -11.08
CA VAL A 567 11.59 11.79 -11.23
C VAL A 567 12.46 11.71 -9.99
N TYR A 568 12.46 10.55 -9.37
CA TYR A 568 13.29 10.27 -8.21
C TYR A 568 14.42 9.32 -8.58
N LEU A 569 15.66 9.79 -8.49
CA LEU A 569 16.84 9.04 -8.94
C LEU A 569 16.93 7.66 -8.27
N ASN A 570 16.46 7.51 -7.03
CA ASN A 570 16.49 6.25 -6.29
C ASN A 570 15.47 5.20 -6.78
N ASP A 571 14.57 5.54 -7.70
CA ASP A 571 13.67 4.56 -8.35
C ASP A 571 14.43 3.52 -9.18
N TRP A 572 15.73 3.68 -9.39
CA TRP A 572 16.60 2.61 -9.90
C TRP A 572 16.43 1.31 -9.08
N ALA A 573 16.18 1.40 -7.78
CA ALA A 573 15.96 0.26 -6.90
C ALA A 573 14.60 -0.44 -7.12
N LYS A 574 13.61 0.29 -7.65
CA LYS A 574 12.27 -0.20 -8.01
C LYS A 574 12.15 -0.57 -9.49
N PHE A 575 13.24 -0.39 -10.25
CA PHE A 575 13.16 -0.41 -11.71
C PHE A 575 12.84 -1.77 -12.31
N ASN A 576 13.04 -2.86 -11.58
CA ASN A 576 12.53 -4.19 -11.97
C ASN A 576 11.00 -4.19 -12.08
N ALA A 577 10.29 -3.63 -11.10
CA ALA A 577 8.84 -3.53 -11.10
C ALA A 577 8.35 -2.58 -12.20
N ILE A 578 8.98 -1.41 -12.34
CA ILE A 578 8.71 -0.44 -13.41
C ILE A 578 8.88 -1.12 -14.79
N SER A 579 9.97 -1.86 -14.98
CA SER A 579 10.25 -2.56 -16.24
C SER A 579 9.24 -3.65 -16.55
N TYR A 580 8.78 -4.41 -15.55
CA TYR A 580 7.79 -5.47 -15.73
C TYR A 580 6.41 -4.89 -16.07
N LEU A 581 5.95 -3.91 -15.30
CA LEU A 581 4.65 -3.28 -15.47
C LEU A 581 4.55 -2.48 -16.78
N GLY A 582 5.68 -1.93 -17.26
CA GLY A 582 5.81 -1.22 -18.55
C GLY A 582 6.08 -2.13 -19.74
N GLY A 583 6.13 -3.45 -19.52
CA GLY A 583 6.33 -4.46 -20.56
C GLY A 583 7.74 -4.51 -21.13
N ALA A 584 8.76 -3.92 -20.50
CA ALA A 584 10.14 -3.98 -20.97
C ALA A 584 10.76 -5.37 -20.74
N ILE A 585 10.40 -6.05 -19.64
CA ILE A 585 10.95 -7.37 -19.26
C ILE A 585 9.86 -8.40 -18.99
N THR A 586 10.26 -9.67 -18.95
CA THR A 586 9.40 -10.83 -18.63
C THR A 586 9.19 -11.00 -17.13
N ARG A 587 8.19 -11.79 -16.73
CA ARG A 587 7.94 -12.17 -15.33
C ARG A 587 9.16 -12.87 -14.70
N ARG A 588 9.91 -13.69 -15.47
CA ARG A 588 11.17 -14.31 -15.01
C ARG A 588 12.25 -13.28 -14.73
N GLU A 589 12.46 -12.34 -15.64
CA GLU A 589 13.48 -11.30 -15.47
C GLU A 589 13.16 -10.38 -14.30
N TYR A 590 11.87 -10.15 -14.03
CA TYR A 590 11.40 -9.34 -12.91
C TYR A 590 11.83 -9.89 -11.55
N ASN A 591 11.47 -11.14 -11.23
CA ASN A 591 11.67 -11.71 -9.89
C ASN A 591 11.97 -13.22 -9.89
N GLY A 592 12.48 -13.76 -10.99
CA GLY A 592 12.82 -15.17 -11.15
C GLY A 592 11.62 -16.03 -11.57
N ASP A 593 11.92 -17.28 -11.89
CA ASP A 593 10.93 -18.33 -12.12
C ASP A 593 10.42 -18.94 -10.81
N GLU A 594 9.64 -20.02 -10.90
CA GLU A 594 9.17 -20.81 -9.75
C GLU A 594 10.28 -21.31 -8.81
N SER A 595 11.53 -21.40 -9.29
CA SER A 595 12.71 -21.77 -8.51
C SER A 595 13.49 -20.56 -7.98
N GLY A 596 13.02 -19.34 -8.24
CA GLY A 596 13.67 -18.07 -7.88
C GLY A 596 14.88 -17.73 -8.75
N ARG A 597 15.03 -18.36 -9.94
CA ARG A 597 16.17 -18.14 -10.84
C ARG A 597 15.78 -17.31 -12.06
N GLY A 598 16.73 -16.53 -12.57
CA GLY A 598 16.54 -15.74 -13.80
C GLY A 598 16.13 -14.29 -13.60
N ALA A 599 15.99 -13.83 -12.35
CA ALA A 599 15.87 -12.41 -12.06
C ALA A 599 17.11 -11.64 -12.55
N VAL A 600 16.91 -10.47 -13.14
CA VAL A 600 18.00 -9.59 -13.60
C VAL A 600 18.02 -8.31 -12.77
N THR A 601 19.19 -7.71 -12.57
CA THR A 601 19.27 -6.32 -12.09
C THR A 601 19.05 -5.40 -13.28
N THR A 602 17.93 -4.66 -13.32
CA THR A 602 17.62 -3.79 -14.48
C THR A 602 18.49 -2.55 -14.54
N LEU A 603 18.71 -1.86 -13.41
CA LEU A 603 19.59 -0.70 -13.29
C LEU A 603 20.51 -0.83 -12.08
N LEU A 604 21.74 -0.35 -12.22
CA LEU A 604 22.70 -0.22 -11.14
C LEU A 604 23.50 1.08 -11.29
N PRO A 605 23.33 2.06 -10.40
CA PRO A 605 24.13 3.27 -10.40
C PRO A 605 25.53 3.02 -9.84
N LEU A 606 26.50 3.72 -10.40
CA LEU A 606 27.93 3.64 -10.10
C LEU A 606 28.46 5.08 -9.88
N PRO A 607 28.45 5.62 -8.66
CA PRO A 607 29.03 6.93 -8.37
C PRO A 607 30.49 7.04 -8.82
N ARG A 608 30.87 8.22 -9.33
CA ARG A 608 32.25 8.48 -9.79
C ARG A 608 33.17 8.89 -8.64
N TYR A 609 34.33 8.26 -8.56
CA TYR A 609 35.44 8.56 -7.66
C TYR A 609 36.74 8.67 -8.47
N GLY A 610 37.11 9.88 -8.87
CA GLY A 610 38.24 10.12 -9.79
C GLY A 610 37.96 9.53 -11.18
N GLU A 611 38.86 8.67 -11.67
CA GLU A 611 38.71 7.95 -12.95
C GLU A 611 38.01 6.59 -12.81
N LYS A 612 37.31 6.36 -11.69
CA LYS A 612 36.59 5.12 -11.44
C LYS A 612 35.13 5.39 -11.15
N TYR A 613 34.25 4.48 -11.56
CA TYR A 613 32.85 4.45 -11.17
C TYR A 613 32.61 3.18 -10.36
N VAL A 614 32.09 3.31 -9.14
CA VAL A 614 32.15 2.22 -8.16
C VAL A 614 30.80 2.01 -7.48
N ASN A 615 30.35 0.76 -7.42
CA ASN A 615 29.30 0.34 -6.49
C ASN A 615 29.85 -0.78 -5.61
N LEU A 616 30.17 -0.43 -4.36
CA LEU A 616 30.82 -1.36 -3.41
C LEU A 616 29.90 -2.51 -2.99
N TYR A 617 28.58 -2.26 -2.90
CA TYR A 617 27.60 -3.27 -2.51
C TYR A 617 27.51 -4.38 -3.57
N ALA A 618 27.40 -3.98 -4.84
CA ALA A 618 27.38 -4.90 -5.97
C ALA A 618 28.78 -5.39 -6.40
N LYS A 619 29.84 -4.89 -5.77
CA LYS A 619 31.25 -5.16 -6.12
C LYS A 619 31.57 -4.86 -7.59
N VAL A 620 31.05 -3.74 -8.11
CA VAL A 620 31.30 -3.29 -9.48
C VAL A 620 32.29 -2.13 -9.48
N ILE A 621 33.34 -2.23 -10.29
CA ILE A 621 34.32 -1.18 -10.54
C ILE A 621 34.46 -1.00 -12.05
N VAL A 622 34.20 0.20 -12.52
CA VAL A 622 34.52 0.63 -13.89
C VAL A 622 35.73 1.55 -13.80
N ASP A 623 36.82 1.17 -14.44
CA ASP A 623 38.01 2.00 -14.57
C ASP A 623 38.05 2.61 -15.98
N VAL A 624 38.13 3.94 -16.07
CA VAL A 624 38.26 4.68 -17.34
C VAL A 624 39.65 5.28 -17.56
N SER A 625 40.62 4.86 -16.75
CA SER A 625 42.01 5.30 -16.92
C SER A 625 42.58 4.86 -18.27
N ASN A 626 43.58 5.61 -18.75
CA ASN A 626 44.29 5.37 -20.02
C ASN A 626 43.39 5.31 -21.27
N SER A 627 42.24 6.00 -21.27
CA SER A 627 41.29 6.02 -22.40
C SER A 627 40.74 4.63 -22.78
N SER A 628 40.79 3.67 -21.84
CA SER A 628 40.21 2.34 -21.95
C SER A 628 39.09 2.18 -20.92
N VAL A 629 38.12 1.30 -21.17
CA VAL A 629 37.06 0.99 -20.21
C VAL A 629 37.23 -0.44 -19.74
N LYS A 630 37.46 -0.64 -18.46
CA LYS A 630 37.53 -1.96 -17.83
C LYS A 630 36.43 -2.09 -16.79
N VAL A 631 35.49 -3.01 -16.98
CA VAL A 631 34.42 -3.30 -16.01
C VAL A 631 34.76 -4.58 -15.24
N THR A 632 34.82 -4.48 -13.92
CA THR A 632 35.10 -5.60 -13.03
C THR A 632 33.90 -5.83 -12.11
N VAL A 633 33.39 -7.06 -12.05
CA VAL A 633 32.26 -7.48 -11.20
C VAL A 633 32.72 -8.63 -10.30
N GLY A 634 32.92 -8.34 -9.01
CA GLY A 634 33.63 -9.23 -8.10
C GLY A 634 35.06 -9.43 -8.58
N ASP A 635 35.42 -10.68 -8.89
CA ASP A 635 36.77 -11.02 -9.36
C ASP A 635 36.87 -11.15 -10.90
N ARG A 636 35.76 -10.93 -11.61
CA ARG A 636 35.65 -11.19 -13.05
C ARG A 636 35.67 -9.89 -13.82
N GLU A 637 36.44 -9.86 -14.90
CA GLU A 637 36.35 -8.79 -15.91
C GLU A 637 35.19 -9.09 -16.86
N CYS A 638 34.35 -8.09 -17.11
CA CYS A 638 33.20 -8.20 -17.99
C CYS A 638 33.22 -7.08 -19.03
N ASP A 639 32.74 -7.38 -20.24
CA ASP A 639 32.69 -6.44 -21.34
C ASP A 639 31.22 -6.13 -21.68
N PRO A 640 30.71 -4.90 -21.38
CA PRO A 640 29.35 -4.50 -21.71
C PRO A 640 29.06 -4.64 -23.22
N LEU A 641 27.80 -4.84 -23.59
CA LEU A 641 27.36 -4.80 -25.00
C LEU A 641 27.72 -3.46 -25.66
N MET A 642 27.60 -2.37 -24.91
CA MET A 642 27.96 -1.03 -25.34
C MET A 642 28.33 -0.16 -24.13
N VAL A 643 29.27 0.76 -24.32
CA VAL A 643 29.59 1.85 -23.41
C VAL A 643 29.31 3.18 -24.10
N THR A 644 28.60 4.10 -23.47
CA THR A 644 28.36 5.45 -24.02
C THR A 644 28.91 6.52 -23.09
N PHE A 645 29.53 7.56 -23.63
CA PHE A 645 30.09 8.66 -22.87
C PHE A 645 29.33 9.96 -23.13
N THR A 646 28.61 10.45 -22.12
CA THR A 646 27.95 11.76 -22.14
C THR A 646 28.86 12.79 -21.44
N PRO A 647 29.09 14.00 -21.99
CA PRO A 647 28.40 14.64 -23.13
C PRO A 647 29.05 14.39 -24.51
N SER A 648 30.14 13.63 -24.60
CA SER A 648 30.88 13.49 -25.87
C SER A 648 30.15 12.75 -27.00
N GLY A 649 29.12 11.97 -26.67
CA GLY A 649 28.43 11.08 -27.60
C GLY A 649 29.26 9.86 -28.06
N LYS A 650 30.49 9.69 -27.57
CA LYS A 650 31.34 8.54 -27.93
C LYS A 650 30.69 7.22 -27.49
N THR A 651 30.68 6.23 -28.36
CA THR A 651 30.23 4.87 -28.05
C THR A 651 31.35 3.86 -28.30
N ILE A 652 31.40 2.81 -27.47
CA ILE A 652 32.32 1.67 -27.61
C ILE A 652 31.46 0.41 -27.57
N LYS A 653 31.54 -0.43 -28.60
CA LYS A 653 30.83 -1.72 -28.64
C LYS A 653 31.70 -2.80 -28.00
N GLY A 654 31.11 -3.64 -27.15
CA GLY A 654 31.79 -4.78 -26.53
C GLY A 654 31.09 -6.12 -26.84
N THR A 655 31.53 -7.19 -26.20
CA THR A 655 31.05 -8.56 -26.47
C THR A 655 29.80 -8.94 -25.69
N GLY A 656 29.49 -8.25 -24.58
CA GLY A 656 28.39 -8.63 -23.70
C GLY A 656 28.66 -9.92 -22.93
N THR A 657 29.92 -10.19 -22.56
CA THR A 657 30.33 -11.41 -21.85
C THR A 657 31.34 -11.10 -20.75
N CYS A 658 31.44 -11.98 -19.75
CA CYS A 658 32.52 -11.97 -18.78
C CYS A 658 33.68 -12.89 -19.20
N SER A 659 34.84 -12.69 -18.59
CA SER A 659 36.08 -13.46 -18.78
C SER A 659 35.95 -14.96 -18.49
N ASP A 660 34.91 -15.38 -17.75
CA ASP A 660 34.55 -16.78 -17.50
C ASP A 660 33.62 -17.39 -18.58
N GLY A 661 33.26 -16.62 -19.60
CA GLY A 661 32.37 -17.02 -20.69
C GLY A 661 30.87 -16.81 -20.40
N ASN A 662 30.49 -16.36 -19.19
CA ASN A 662 29.11 -16.08 -18.86
C ASN A 662 28.60 -14.81 -19.57
N ALA A 663 27.31 -14.79 -19.90
CA ALA A 663 26.69 -13.63 -20.52
C ALA A 663 26.68 -12.42 -19.56
N PHE A 664 26.96 -11.24 -20.12
CA PHE A 664 26.89 -9.95 -19.45
C PHE A 664 26.07 -8.97 -20.30
N PRO A 665 24.74 -9.16 -20.38
CA PRO A 665 23.85 -8.46 -21.31
C PRO A 665 23.50 -7.03 -20.84
N TYR A 666 24.52 -6.21 -20.62
CA TYR A 666 24.43 -4.89 -20.02
C TYR A 666 25.03 -3.80 -20.92
N VAL A 667 24.46 -2.61 -20.86
CA VAL A 667 24.99 -1.36 -21.44
C VAL A 667 25.46 -0.47 -20.30
N LEU A 668 26.59 0.21 -20.49
CA LEU A 668 27.17 1.10 -19.50
C LEU A 668 27.14 2.55 -20.00
N HIS A 669 26.42 3.41 -19.32
CA HIS A 669 26.44 4.85 -19.58
C HIS A 669 27.36 5.54 -18.59
N LEU A 670 28.29 6.35 -19.07
CA LEU A 670 29.23 7.11 -18.25
C LEU A 670 28.99 8.61 -18.45
N THR A 671 28.63 9.30 -17.37
CA THR A 671 28.48 10.75 -17.32
C THR A 671 29.59 11.36 -16.45
N PRO A 672 29.73 12.70 -16.40
CA PRO A 672 30.76 13.32 -15.57
C PRO A 672 30.64 12.99 -14.07
N THR A 673 29.44 12.64 -13.59
CA THR A 673 29.13 12.45 -12.16
C THR A 673 28.74 11.01 -11.79
N ILE A 674 28.17 10.24 -12.72
CA ILE A 674 27.62 8.91 -12.44
C ILE A 674 27.78 7.96 -13.63
N GLY A 675 27.99 6.69 -13.33
CA GLY A 675 27.89 5.59 -14.28
C GLY A 675 26.58 4.86 -14.05
N VAL A 676 25.93 4.38 -15.10
CA VAL A 676 24.69 3.59 -15.02
C VAL A 676 24.90 2.31 -15.81
N LEU A 677 24.90 1.18 -15.11
CA LEU A 677 24.90 -0.14 -15.73
C LEU A 677 23.44 -0.58 -15.88
N ALA A 678 22.96 -0.67 -17.12
CA ALA A 678 21.57 -0.95 -17.46
C ALA A 678 21.44 -2.26 -18.23
N TYR A 679 20.46 -3.09 -17.88
CA TYR A 679 20.13 -4.29 -18.64
C TYR A 679 19.67 -3.90 -20.05
N TYR A 680 20.10 -4.64 -21.07
CA TYR A 680 19.95 -4.20 -22.47
C TYR A 680 18.51 -3.83 -22.88
N LYS A 681 17.49 -4.49 -22.31
CA LYS A 681 16.07 -4.21 -22.60
C LYS A 681 15.59 -2.84 -22.12
N VAL A 682 16.33 -2.21 -21.22
CA VAL A 682 16.01 -0.90 -20.63
C VAL A 682 17.15 0.11 -20.76
N ALA A 683 18.19 -0.21 -21.54
CA ALA A 683 19.39 0.62 -21.68
C ALA A 683 19.11 2.04 -22.20
N THR A 684 18.01 2.24 -22.93
CA THR A 684 17.59 3.57 -23.42
C THR A 684 16.30 4.05 -22.77
N ALA A 685 15.89 3.48 -21.63
CA ALA A 685 14.65 3.85 -20.97
C ALA A 685 14.57 5.35 -20.62
N ASN A 686 13.38 5.97 -20.74
CA ASN A 686 13.21 7.41 -20.46
C ASN A 686 13.61 7.79 -19.03
N PHE A 687 13.42 6.90 -18.07
CA PHE A 687 13.93 7.12 -16.71
C PHE A 687 15.44 7.40 -16.68
N ILE A 688 16.25 6.66 -17.45
CA ILE A 688 17.71 6.88 -17.48
C ILE A 688 18.01 8.28 -18.06
N LYS A 689 17.24 8.72 -19.06
CA LYS A 689 17.37 10.06 -19.63
C LYS A 689 17.05 11.15 -18.60
N LEU A 690 15.90 11.03 -17.94
CA LEU A 690 15.38 12.04 -17.01
C LEU A 690 16.05 12.02 -15.63
N ALA A 691 16.53 10.87 -15.15
CA ALA A 691 17.17 10.75 -13.84
C ALA A 691 18.68 11.02 -13.89
N PHE A 692 19.36 10.61 -14.97
CA PHE A 692 20.82 10.62 -15.04
C PHE A 692 21.38 11.46 -16.19
N GLY A 693 20.52 12.15 -16.96
CA GLY A 693 20.95 13.03 -18.06
C GLY A 693 21.65 12.30 -19.20
N VAL A 694 21.29 11.03 -19.46
CA VAL A 694 21.87 10.22 -20.54
C VAL A 694 20.98 10.34 -21.78
N PRO A 695 21.40 11.02 -22.86
CA PRO A 695 20.53 11.30 -24.00
C PRO A 695 20.42 10.13 -25.00
N ALA A 696 20.82 8.92 -24.61
CA ALA A 696 20.85 7.77 -25.49
C ALA A 696 19.43 7.28 -25.83
N SER A 697 19.10 7.20 -27.11
CA SER A 697 17.85 6.63 -27.61
C SER A 697 18.11 5.77 -28.85
N THR A 698 17.25 4.78 -29.07
CA THR A 698 17.22 3.98 -30.29
C THR A 698 16.63 4.75 -31.47
N ILE A 699 15.90 5.84 -31.22
CA ILE A 699 15.30 6.69 -32.24
C ILE A 699 16.08 8.02 -32.33
N PRO A 700 16.65 8.37 -33.50
CA PRO A 700 17.34 9.65 -33.68
C PRO A 700 16.45 10.85 -33.36
N GLY A 701 16.98 11.81 -32.59
CA GLY A 701 16.27 13.04 -32.20
C GLY A 701 15.24 12.87 -31.08
N PHE A 702 14.90 11.65 -30.67
CA PHE A 702 13.90 11.41 -29.62
C PHE A 702 14.29 12.02 -28.27
N SER A 703 15.56 11.97 -27.89
CA SER A 703 15.98 12.57 -26.61
C SER A 703 15.83 14.09 -26.60
N ASP A 704 16.14 14.78 -27.70
CA ASP A 704 16.00 16.24 -27.81
C ASP A 704 14.53 16.65 -27.73
N LYS A 705 13.67 15.89 -28.41
CA LYS A 705 12.21 16.00 -28.32
C LYS A 705 11.73 15.82 -26.88
N LEU A 706 12.11 14.72 -26.22
CA LEU A 706 11.69 14.40 -24.85
C LEU A 706 12.00 15.55 -23.87
N PHE A 707 13.21 16.11 -23.91
CA PHE A 707 13.59 17.21 -23.01
C PHE A 707 12.88 18.54 -23.31
N SER A 708 12.27 18.71 -24.50
CA SER A 708 11.37 19.84 -24.76
C SER A 708 9.96 19.65 -24.20
N ASN A 709 9.53 18.40 -24.01
CA ASN A 709 8.24 18.06 -23.41
C ASN A 709 8.33 17.92 -21.88
N PHE A 710 9.51 17.55 -21.36
CA PHE A 710 9.82 17.43 -19.94
C PHE A 710 10.97 18.38 -19.61
N GLU A 711 10.63 19.60 -19.21
CA GLU A 711 11.59 20.64 -18.87
C GLU A 711 11.90 20.61 -17.36
N PRO A 712 13.16 20.45 -16.94
CA PRO A 712 13.50 20.49 -15.52
C PRO A 712 13.31 21.91 -14.97
N VAL A 713 12.38 22.08 -14.04
CA VAL A 713 12.04 23.39 -13.44
C VAL A 713 12.51 23.52 -11.99
N TYR A 714 12.81 22.40 -11.33
CA TYR A 714 13.35 22.37 -9.98
C TYR A 714 14.10 21.05 -9.72
N GLU A 715 15.18 21.12 -8.95
CA GLU A 715 15.94 19.95 -8.50
C GLU A 715 16.36 20.17 -7.04
N SER A 716 16.12 19.18 -6.19
CA SER A 716 16.67 19.11 -4.83
C SER A 716 17.02 17.67 -4.49
N GLY A 717 18.24 17.45 -3.97
CA GLY A 717 18.74 16.13 -3.65
C GLY A 717 18.69 15.17 -4.84
N ASN A 718 17.86 14.15 -4.74
CA ASN A 718 17.65 13.11 -5.75
C ASN A 718 16.31 13.27 -6.49
N VAL A 719 15.59 14.38 -6.31
CA VAL A 719 14.28 14.62 -6.90
C VAL A 719 14.36 15.74 -7.93
N ILE A 720 13.94 15.46 -9.16
CA ILE A 720 13.84 16.44 -10.25
C ILE A 720 12.36 16.61 -10.60
N VAL A 721 11.90 17.87 -10.59
CA VAL A 721 10.55 18.24 -11.01
C VAL A 721 10.61 18.69 -12.46
N TYR A 722 9.95 17.94 -13.34
CA TYR A 722 9.79 18.29 -14.75
C TYR A 722 8.44 18.95 -14.98
N ARG A 723 8.41 20.12 -15.62
CA ARG A 723 7.20 20.66 -16.22
C ARG A 723 6.89 19.87 -17.48
N PHE A 724 5.69 19.32 -17.55
CA PHE A 724 5.20 18.61 -18.72
C PHE A 724 4.46 19.57 -19.65
N THR A 725 4.80 19.53 -20.93
CA THR A 725 3.99 20.09 -22.02
C THR A 725 3.85 19.02 -23.11
N PRO A 726 2.64 18.74 -23.61
CA PRO A 726 2.46 17.79 -24.71
C PRO A 726 3.00 18.33 -26.05
N PHE A 727 3.25 19.63 -26.17
CA PHE A 727 3.72 20.26 -27.40
C PHE A 727 4.93 21.17 -27.11
N GLY A 728 6.15 20.65 -27.31
CA GLY A 728 7.40 21.37 -27.10
C GLY A 728 8.05 21.87 -28.39
N ILE A 729 8.92 22.89 -28.31
CA ILE A 729 9.88 23.22 -29.38
C ILE A 729 11.28 22.86 -28.89
N TYR A 730 11.92 21.88 -29.53
CA TYR A 730 13.26 21.42 -29.15
C TYR A 730 14.40 22.12 -29.90
N LYS A 731 14.10 22.78 -31.03
CA LYS A 731 15.07 23.53 -31.82
C LYS A 731 14.42 24.67 -32.60
N ILE A 732 15.07 25.83 -32.60
CA ILE A 732 14.75 26.96 -33.47
C ILE A 732 15.95 27.21 -34.38
N GLU A 733 15.72 27.28 -35.68
CA GLU A 733 16.69 27.80 -36.65
C GLU A 733 16.22 29.15 -37.18
N GLU A 734 17.14 30.08 -37.38
CA GLU A 734 16.89 31.37 -38.02
C GLU A 734 17.64 31.43 -39.35
N ASN A 735 16.99 31.96 -40.39
CA ASN A 735 17.64 32.23 -41.66
C ASN A 735 18.43 33.55 -41.59
N ILE A 736 19.74 33.44 -41.36
CA ILE A 736 20.65 34.58 -41.29
C ILE A 736 21.51 34.56 -42.56
N ASN A 737 21.33 35.56 -43.42
CA ASN A 737 22.07 35.74 -44.68
C ASN A 737 21.99 34.50 -45.61
N GLY A 738 20.82 33.85 -45.68
CA GLY A 738 20.59 32.68 -46.54
C GLY A 738 21.05 31.35 -45.94
N THR A 739 21.49 31.33 -44.67
CA THR A 739 21.89 30.12 -43.95
C THR A 739 21.06 29.93 -42.70
N TRP A 740 20.47 28.73 -42.55
CA TRP A 740 19.76 28.34 -41.34
C TRP A 740 20.76 28.05 -40.22
N LYS A 741 20.66 28.79 -39.13
CA LYS A 741 21.50 28.63 -37.94
C LYS A 741 20.62 28.40 -36.73
N GLN A 742 21.00 27.44 -35.88
CA GLN A 742 20.31 27.25 -34.60
C GLN A 742 20.50 28.48 -33.71
N VAL A 743 19.41 28.95 -33.12
CA VAL A 743 19.37 30.09 -32.20
C VAL A 743 18.78 29.69 -30.86
N TYR A 744 19.25 30.34 -29.78
CA TYR A 744 18.82 30.09 -28.40
C TYR A 744 18.16 31.31 -27.75
N ASN A 745 18.29 32.48 -28.39
CA ASN A 745 17.66 33.74 -28.03
C ASN A 745 17.21 34.44 -29.33
N LEU A 746 16.35 35.44 -29.21
CA LEU A 746 15.87 36.23 -30.34
C LEU A 746 15.98 37.72 -30.02
N THR A 747 16.41 38.54 -30.97
CA THR A 747 16.34 40.01 -30.81
C THR A 747 14.92 40.50 -31.08
N PRO A 748 14.55 41.72 -30.65
CA PRO A 748 13.44 42.44 -31.26
C PRO A 748 13.73 42.70 -32.75
N GLY A 749 12.75 42.55 -33.63
CA GLY A 749 12.94 42.71 -35.07
C GLY A 749 12.27 41.64 -35.94
N LYS A 750 12.61 41.62 -37.23
CA LYS A 750 12.08 40.64 -38.19
C LYS A 750 12.95 39.39 -38.21
N HIS A 751 12.31 38.23 -38.12
CA HIS A 751 12.95 36.92 -38.15
C HIS A 751 12.23 35.99 -39.12
N GLU A 752 13.00 35.25 -39.91
CA GLU A 752 12.54 34.06 -40.62
C GLU A 752 13.03 32.85 -39.82
N LEU A 753 12.09 32.18 -39.14
CA LEU A 753 12.37 31.10 -38.21
C LEU A 753 11.87 29.76 -38.75
N LYS A 754 12.52 28.68 -38.31
CA LYS A 754 12.10 27.30 -38.53
C LYS A 754 12.04 26.60 -37.19
N LEU A 755 10.82 26.26 -36.79
CA LEU A 755 10.49 25.68 -35.49
C LEU A 755 10.44 24.16 -35.63
N TYR A 756 11.20 23.46 -34.80
CA TYR A 756 11.17 22.00 -34.73
C TYR A 756 10.34 21.60 -33.50
N ILE A 757 9.14 21.08 -33.78
CA ILE A 757 8.12 20.78 -32.78
C ILE A 757 8.25 19.31 -32.37
N SER A 758 8.03 19.04 -31.09
CA SER A 758 7.72 17.71 -30.57
C SER A 758 6.28 17.71 -30.07
N ALA A 759 5.49 16.74 -30.53
CA ALA A 759 4.19 16.45 -29.98
C ALA A 759 4.29 15.11 -29.25
N PHE A 760 3.96 15.05 -27.96
CA PHE A 760 4.20 13.87 -27.12
C PHE A 760 2.90 13.17 -26.77
N GLY A 761 2.69 11.98 -27.36
CA GLY A 761 1.57 11.09 -27.05
C GLY A 761 0.20 11.52 -27.59
N ARG A 762 0.08 12.69 -28.23
CA ARG A 762 -1.14 13.13 -28.93
C ARG A 762 -0.85 14.10 -30.06
N ASP A 763 -1.73 14.08 -31.06
CA ASP A 763 -1.62 14.91 -32.26
C ASP A 763 -1.83 16.41 -31.98
N ILE A 764 -1.25 17.24 -32.84
CA ILE A 764 -1.64 18.63 -32.99
C ILE A 764 -2.81 18.68 -33.98
N GLU A 765 -3.92 19.27 -33.56
CA GLU A 765 -5.19 19.26 -34.30
C GLU A 765 -5.83 20.65 -34.28
N ASN A 766 -5.99 21.25 -35.47
CA ASN A 766 -6.57 22.58 -35.67
C ASN A 766 -5.99 23.66 -34.74
N ALA A 767 -4.67 23.67 -34.61
CA ALA A 767 -3.97 24.52 -33.67
C ALA A 767 -3.58 25.88 -34.27
N THR A 768 -3.58 26.91 -33.42
CA THR A 768 -2.99 28.21 -33.75
C THR A 768 -1.73 28.44 -32.93
N LEU A 769 -0.65 28.85 -33.59
CA LEU A 769 0.64 29.12 -32.97
C LEU A 769 0.83 30.62 -32.76
N TYR A 770 1.17 31.01 -31.55
CA TYR A 770 1.41 32.39 -31.13
C TYR A 770 2.81 32.57 -30.55
N ILE A 771 3.29 33.82 -30.58
CA ILE A 771 4.38 34.30 -29.73
C ILE A 771 3.83 35.36 -28.79
N TYR A 772 3.99 35.14 -27.49
CA TYR A 772 3.66 36.12 -26.46
C TYR A 772 4.93 36.84 -26.05
N ALA A 773 4.98 38.14 -26.30
CA ALA A 773 6.05 39.00 -25.80
C ALA A 773 5.81 39.27 -24.31
N ILE A 774 6.83 39.05 -23.47
CA ILE A 774 6.73 39.13 -22.01
C ILE A 774 7.67 40.21 -21.48
N ASN A 775 7.20 40.99 -20.51
CA ASN A 775 8.03 41.91 -19.74
C ASN A 775 7.68 41.78 -18.24
N ASN A 776 8.64 41.37 -17.41
CA ASN A 776 8.43 41.13 -15.97
C ASN A 776 7.14 40.32 -15.69
N GLU A 777 7.02 39.15 -16.32
CA GLU A 777 5.87 38.22 -16.26
C GLU A 777 4.57 38.68 -16.94
N LYS A 778 4.46 39.93 -17.37
CA LYS A 778 3.26 40.46 -18.02
C LYS A 778 3.32 40.24 -19.54
N ILE A 779 2.26 39.69 -20.12
CA ILE A 779 2.09 39.60 -21.57
C ILE A 779 1.83 41.01 -22.12
N ILE A 780 2.72 41.50 -22.98
CA ILE A 780 2.57 42.81 -23.63
C ILE A 780 1.86 42.71 -24.97
N GLU A 781 2.09 41.61 -25.70
CA GLU A 781 1.54 41.41 -27.04
C GLU A 781 1.41 39.91 -27.34
N LYS A 782 0.33 39.53 -28.06
CA LYS A 782 0.09 38.18 -28.57
C LYS A 782 0.14 38.19 -30.09
N ILE A 783 1.13 37.55 -30.70
CA ILE A 783 1.37 37.59 -32.14
C ILE A 783 1.07 36.23 -32.73
N LYS A 784 0.06 36.13 -33.60
CA LYS A 784 -0.22 34.89 -34.34
C LYS A 784 0.83 34.69 -35.43
N ILE A 785 1.45 33.52 -35.49
CA ILE A 785 2.56 33.24 -36.42
C ILE A 785 2.32 32.06 -37.37
N ALA A 786 1.48 31.09 -36.99
CA ALA A 786 1.13 29.96 -37.86
C ALA A 786 -0.21 29.33 -37.47
N GLU A 787 -0.75 28.50 -38.36
CA GLU A 787 -1.81 27.54 -38.10
C GLU A 787 -1.31 26.15 -38.49
N ILE A 788 -1.66 25.14 -37.70
CA ILE A 788 -1.32 23.74 -37.96
C ILE A 788 -2.65 22.98 -37.98
N SER A 789 -3.07 22.55 -39.17
CA SER A 789 -4.31 21.77 -39.30
C SER A 789 -4.18 20.39 -38.65
N HIS A 790 -3.09 19.69 -38.93
CA HIS A 790 -2.77 18.38 -38.36
C HIS A 790 -1.26 18.15 -38.32
N MET A 791 -0.76 17.54 -37.25
CA MET A 791 0.59 16.98 -37.15
C MET A 791 0.54 15.74 -36.25
N ASP A 792 0.86 14.59 -36.84
CA ASP A 792 0.96 13.30 -36.14
C ASP A 792 2.11 13.33 -35.12
N TYR A 793 1.83 12.96 -33.88
CA TYR A 793 2.82 12.96 -32.79
C TYR A 793 4.02 12.04 -33.04
N LEU A 794 3.87 11.01 -33.87
CA LEU A 794 4.97 10.13 -34.26
C LEU A 794 5.73 10.60 -35.51
N ASN A 795 5.21 11.61 -36.22
CA ASN A 795 5.72 12.07 -37.52
C ASN A 795 5.71 13.61 -37.62
N GLU A 796 6.34 14.29 -36.66
CA GLU A 796 6.40 15.76 -36.63
C GLU A 796 7.29 16.32 -37.75
N TYR A 797 6.93 17.51 -38.25
CA TYR A 797 7.67 18.21 -39.29
C TYR A 797 7.98 19.66 -38.89
N PRO A 798 9.10 20.25 -39.34
CA PRO A 798 9.44 21.63 -38.99
C PRO A 798 8.48 22.64 -39.62
N ILE A 799 8.14 23.70 -38.88
CA ILE A 799 7.28 24.80 -39.34
C ILE A 799 8.11 26.05 -39.59
N ALA A 800 8.13 26.56 -40.82
CA ALA A 800 8.75 27.83 -41.15
C ALA A 800 7.77 29.00 -40.90
N VAL A 801 8.20 30.03 -40.17
CA VAL A 801 7.39 31.20 -39.81
C VAL A 801 8.17 32.49 -40.04
N ASN A 802 7.47 33.53 -40.46
CA ASN A 802 8.00 34.89 -40.51
C ASN A 802 7.34 35.71 -39.42
N VAL A 803 8.14 36.31 -38.54
CA VAL A 803 7.62 37.07 -37.40
C VAL A 803 8.35 38.40 -37.22
N THR A 804 7.63 39.40 -36.70
CA THR A 804 8.23 40.66 -36.22
C THR A 804 8.02 40.73 -34.71
N LEU A 805 9.11 40.69 -33.94
CA LEU A 805 9.09 40.65 -32.48
C LEU A 805 9.24 42.07 -31.87
N PRO A 806 8.36 42.47 -30.94
CA PRO A 806 8.43 43.75 -30.23
C PRO A 806 9.48 43.72 -29.13
N ASN A 807 9.89 44.89 -28.61
CA ASN A 807 10.77 44.92 -27.43
C ASN A 807 10.12 44.23 -26.23
N ALA A 808 10.76 43.18 -25.71
CA ALA A 808 10.32 42.39 -24.57
C ALA A 808 11.55 41.87 -23.80
N THR A 809 11.35 41.26 -22.62
CA THR A 809 12.42 40.53 -21.90
C THR A 809 12.55 39.09 -22.38
N SER A 810 11.44 38.48 -22.80
CA SER A 810 11.39 37.13 -23.35
C SER A 810 10.21 36.96 -24.30
N TYR A 811 10.23 35.87 -25.07
CA TYR A 811 9.19 35.47 -25.99
C TYR A 811 8.76 34.04 -25.68
N ARG A 812 7.47 33.85 -25.39
CA ARG A 812 6.87 32.53 -25.16
C ARG A 812 6.19 32.06 -26.44
N PHE A 813 6.60 30.92 -26.96
CA PHE A 813 5.90 30.23 -28.03
C PHE A 813 4.74 29.47 -27.42
N VAL A 814 3.53 29.71 -27.93
CA VAL A 814 2.29 29.16 -27.38
C VAL A 814 1.50 28.49 -28.48
N LEU A 815 1.16 27.22 -28.29
CA LEU A 815 0.21 26.50 -29.14
C LEU A 815 -1.17 26.58 -28.50
N VAL A 816 -2.19 26.92 -29.27
CA VAL A 816 -3.58 26.94 -28.81
C VAL A 816 -4.36 25.91 -29.61
N GLN A 817 -4.89 24.91 -28.91
CA GLN A 817 -5.81 23.93 -29.47
C GLN A 817 -6.75 23.39 -28.39
N LYS A 818 -7.75 22.61 -28.81
CA LYS A 818 -8.66 21.93 -27.89
C LYS A 818 -7.92 20.97 -26.96
N GLY A 819 -8.21 21.06 -25.66
CA GLY A 819 -7.63 20.19 -24.64
C GLY A 819 -8.49 20.06 -23.40
N PRO A 820 -8.25 19.02 -22.58
CA PRO A 820 -8.90 18.86 -21.29
C PRO A 820 -8.46 19.93 -20.29
N ILE A 821 -9.44 20.42 -19.53
CA ILE A 821 -9.27 21.39 -18.46
C ILE A 821 -10.18 21.07 -17.28
N GLY A 822 -9.71 21.39 -16.08
CA GLY A 822 -10.51 21.48 -14.88
C GLY A 822 -10.47 20.22 -13.99
N VAL A 823 -10.37 20.45 -12.69
CA VAL A 823 -10.23 19.39 -11.69
C VAL A 823 -11.49 19.27 -10.85
N LEU A 824 -11.99 18.06 -10.60
CA LEU A 824 -13.16 17.82 -9.76
C LEU A 824 -12.87 18.09 -8.28
N LEU A 825 -13.71 18.90 -7.65
CA LEU A 825 -13.56 19.33 -6.25
C LEU A 825 -14.44 18.55 -5.28
N ASP A 826 -15.51 17.94 -5.77
CA ASP A 826 -16.43 17.08 -5.02
C ASP A 826 -16.79 15.85 -5.86
N ALA A 827 -17.26 14.78 -5.21
CA ALA A 827 -17.75 13.62 -5.93
C ALA A 827 -18.92 14.01 -6.83
N PRO A 828 -18.95 13.54 -8.10
CA PRO A 828 -20.06 13.81 -8.98
C PRO A 828 -21.33 13.17 -8.43
N LYS A 829 -22.47 13.80 -8.70
CA LYS A 829 -23.77 13.23 -8.39
C LYS A 829 -24.55 12.97 -9.67
N VAL A 830 -25.29 11.87 -9.71
CA VAL A 830 -26.26 11.57 -10.76
C VAL A 830 -27.62 11.39 -10.09
N ASN A 831 -28.60 12.21 -10.46
CA ASN A 831 -29.92 12.24 -9.82
C ASN A 831 -29.85 12.42 -8.29
N GLY A 832 -28.88 13.22 -7.82
CA GLY A 832 -28.63 13.49 -6.40
C GLY A 832 -27.84 12.41 -5.66
N GLU A 833 -27.57 11.26 -6.27
CA GLU A 833 -26.76 10.19 -5.67
C GLU A 833 -25.27 10.34 -6.03
N ILE A 834 -24.39 10.17 -5.04
CA ILE A 834 -22.93 10.21 -5.25
C ILE A 834 -22.49 9.06 -6.15
N ARG A 835 -21.64 9.38 -7.14
CA ARG A 835 -21.09 8.44 -8.11
C ARG A 835 -19.58 8.39 -8.07
N SER A 836 -19.04 7.30 -8.62
CA SER A 836 -17.61 7.18 -8.84
C SER A 836 -17.19 8.20 -9.91
N PRO A 837 -16.18 9.04 -9.66
CA PRO A 837 -15.74 10.05 -10.62
C PRO A 837 -15.09 9.45 -11.87
N THR A 838 -14.51 8.25 -11.74
CA THR A 838 -13.93 7.50 -12.86
C THR A 838 -14.94 6.63 -13.60
N ASN A 839 -16.16 6.49 -13.09
CA ASN A 839 -17.23 5.67 -13.68
C ASN A 839 -18.59 6.34 -13.38
N ILE A 840 -18.78 7.52 -13.98
CA ILE A 840 -19.88 8.42 -13.62
C ILE A 840 -21.25 7.84 -13.99
N LEU A 841 -21.38 7.26 -15.20
CA LEU A 841 -22.58 6.59 -15.72
C LEU A 841 -22.21 5.18 -16.20
N ARG A 842 -23.15 4.23 -16.08
CA ARG A 842 -23.06 2.91 -16.72
C ARG A 842 -23.69 2.95 -18.11
N GLU A 843 -23.33 2.01 -18.99
CA GLU A 843 -23.94 1.92 -20.32
C GLU A 843 -25.47 1.79 -20.21
N GLY A 844 -26.20 2.58 -21.00
CA GLY A 844 -27.67 2.65 -20.99
C GLY A 844 -28.26 3.52 -19.88
N GLU A 845 -27.44 4.07 -18.98
CA GLU A 845 -27.90 4.92 -17.89
C GLU A 845 -28.09 6.38 -18.34
N SER A 846 -29.06 7.07 -17.75
CA SER A 846 -29.22 8.52 -17.91
C SER A 846 -29.57 9.21 -16.59
N GLY A 847 -29.28 10.50 -16.49
CA GLY A 847 -29.60 11.29 -15.31
C GLY A 847 -29.11 12.73 -15.37
N GLU A 848 -29.52 13.53 -14.38
CA GLU A 848 -28.94 14.86 -14.14
C GLU A 848 -27.61 14.70 -13.40
N ILE A 849 -26.52 15.05 -14.06
CA ILE A 849 -25.18 15.12 -13.50
C ILE A 849 -25.00 16.48 -12.81
N GLU A 850 -24.48 16.48 -11.58
CA GLU A 850 -23.97 17.66 -10.88
C GLU A 850 -22.46 17.48 -10.64
N LEU A 851 -21.66 18.43 -11.14
CA LEU A 851 -20.19 18.48 -11.00
C LEU A 851 -19.78 19.77 -10.28
N LYS A 852 -18.75 19.69 -9.45
CA LYS A 852 -17.98 20.85 -9.01
C LYS A 852 -16.56 20.79 -9.58
N VAL A 853 -16.15 21.81 -10.31
CA VAL A 853 -14.88 21.84 -11.04
C VAL A 853 -14.09 23.11 -10.74
N GLY A 854 -12.79 22.98 -10.52
CA GLY A 854 -11.84 24.08 -10.33
C GLY A 854 -11.03 24.34 -11.60
N VAL A 855 -10.87 25.60 -12.00
CA VAL A 855 -10.03 26.03 -13.13
C VAL A 855 -9.15 27.22 -12.75
N ASP A 856 -7.92 27.28 -13.25
CA ASP A 856 -6.97 28.38 -12.95
C ASP A 856 -7.22 29.66 -13.77
N LYS A 857 -8.15 29.66 -14.73
CA LYS A 857 -8.58 30.84 -15.50
C LYS A 857 -9.95 30.62 -16.15
N ASP A 858 -10.53 31.71 -16.67
CA ASP A 858 -11.80 31.66 -17.40
C ASP A 858 -11.69 30.86 -18.72
N TYR A 859 -12.70 30.02 -18.98
CA TYR A 859 -12.84 29.26 -20.22
C TYR A 859 -14.30 29.19 -20.70
N THR A 860 -14.48 29.08 -22.01
CA THR A 860 -15.71 28.55 -22.62
C THR A 860 -15.43 27.11 -23.01
N ALA A 861 -16.14 26.16 -22.38
CA ALA A 861 -15.85 24.73 -22.51
C ALA A 861 -17.07 23.93 -22.96
N ASP A 862 -16.81 22.90 -23.77
CA ASP A 862 -17.75 21.81 -24.01
C ASP A 862 -17.53 20.71 -22.96
N LEU A 863 -18.57 20.02 -22.54
CA LEU A 863 -18.48 18.89 -21.61
C LEU A 863 -18.80 17.59 -22.33
N TYR A 864 -17.92 16.61 -22.21
CA TYR A 864 -18.06 15.28 -22.81
C TYR A 864 -18.04 14.18 -21.76
N LEU A 865 -18.65 13.04 -22.08
CA LEU A 865 -18.30 11.76 -21.45
C LEU A 865 -17.19 11.10 -22.27
N ARG A 866 -16.08 10.76 -21.61
CA ARG A 866 -14.90 10.14 -22.21
C ARG A 866 -14.68 8.74 -21.66
N ALA A 867 -14.44 7.77 -22.53
CA ALA A 867 -13.98 6.46 -22.13
C ALA A 867 -12.45 6.39 -22.17
N THR A 868 -11.87 5.72 -21.17
CA THR A 868 -10.44 5.37 -21.14
C THR A 868 -10.31 3.87 -20.86
N PHE A 869 -9.68 3.14 -21.75
CA PHE A 869 -9.37 1.71 -21.60
C PHE A 869 -7.87 1.54 -21.38
N ILE A 870 -7.48 1.03 -20.21
CA ILE A 870 -6.11 0.60 -19.95
C ILE A 870 -6.10 -0.92 -19.88
N TYR A 871 -5.28 -1.54 -20.73
CA TYR A 871 -5.20 -2.98 -20.85
C TYR A 871 -3.81 -3.41 -21.27
N LEU A 872 -3.56 -4.70 -21.13
CA LEU A 872 -2.28 -5.32 -21.46
C LEU A 872 -2.47 -6.34 -22.56
N VAL A 873 -1.45 -6.47 -23.41
CA VAL A 873 -1.37 -7.51 -24.41
C VAL A 873 -0.10 -8.32 -24.17
N ARG A 874 -0.28 -9.60 -23.89
CA ARG A 874 0.85 -10.54 -23.75
C ARG A 874 1.61 -10.66 -25.07
N LYS A 875 2.90 -10.33 -25.07
CA LYS A 875 3.77 -10.36 -26.26
C LYS A 875 4.72 -11.55 -26.35
N SER A 876 4.86 -12.31 -25.26
CA SER A 876 5.73 -13.50 -25.16
C SER A 876 5.15 -14.53 -24.20
N GLY A 877 5.79 -15.70 -24.06
CA GLY A 877 5.27 -16.84 -23.30
C GLY A 877 4.17 -17.62 -24.04
N LYS A 878 3.69 -18.70 -23.42
CA LYS A 878 2.61 -19.56 -23.97
C LYS A 878 1.22 -19.12 -23.50
N ASP A 879 1.11 -18.69 -22.26
CA ASP A 879 -0.10 -18.17 -21.61
C ASP A 879 0.24 -17.04 -20.64
N ASN A 880 -0.76 -16.49 -19.94
CA ASN A 880 -0.59 -15.36 -19.03
C ASN A 880 0.10 -15.74 -17.70
N GLU A 881 0.27 -17.03 -17.39
CA GLU A 881 0.98 -17.48 -16.19
C GLU A 881 2.45 -17.82 -16.46
N ASP A 882 2.82 -18.03 -17.73
CA ASP A 882 4.17 -18.32 -18.17
C ASP A 882 5.18 -17.26 -17.68
N TYR A 883 6.26 -17.72 -17.05
CA TYR A 883 7.35 -16.85 -16.59
C TYR A 883 8.08 -16.15 -17.75
N ASP A 884 8.00 -16.69 -18.97
CA ASP A 884 8.48 -16.05 -20.19
C ASP A 884 7.55 -14.95 -20.72
N ALA A 885 6.39 -14.72 -20.10
CA ALA A 885 5.46 -13.69 -20.52
C ALA A 885 5.94 -12.28 -20.13
N ALA A 886 5.93 -11.39 -21.12
CA ALA A 886 5.94 -9.94 -20.95
C ALA A 886 4.61 -9.38 -21.46
N PHE A 887 4.15 -8.29 -20.84
CA PHE A 887 2.83 -7.71 -21.07
C PHE A 887 2.97 -6.25 -21.47
N GLU A 888 2.52 -5.91 -22.67
CA GLU A 888 2.63 -4.56 -23.22
C GLU A 888 1.40 -3.72 -22.85
N PRO A 889 1.55 -2.63 -22.08
CA PRO A 889 0.44 -1.74 -21.77
C PRO A 889 -0.04 -0.95 -22.99
N GLN A 890 -1.35 -0.73 -23.06
CA GLN A 890 -2.01 0.16 -24.00
C GLN A 890 -3.04 1.04 -23.27
N MET A 891 -3.22 2.26 -23.77
CA MET A 891 -4.21 3.21 -23.27
C MET A 891 -4.96 3.81 -24.45
N ASP A 892 -6.23 3.45 -24.59
CA ASP A 892 -7.10 3.97 -25.63
C ASP A 892 -8.12 4.94 -25.01
N VAL A 893 -8.23 6.13 -25.60
CA VAL A 893 -9.08 7.23 -25.11
C VAL A 893 -10.00 7.69 -26.22
N PHE A 894 -11.30 7.79 -25.95
CA PHE A 894 -12.27 8.30 -26.92
C PHE A 894 -13.43 9.04 -26.27
N PHE A 895 -13.91 10.10 -26.92
CA PHE A 895 -15.11 10.83 -26.51
C PHE A 895 -16.36 10.09 -26.99
N ILE A 896 -17.27 9.81 -26.06
CA ILE A 896 -18.48 9.02 -26.32
C ILE A 896 -19.62 9.94 -26.78
N THR A 897 -19.89 11.00 -26.00
CA THR A 897 -20.98 11.93 -26.27
C THR A 897 -20.69 13.31 -25.68
N LYS A 898 -21.10 14.36 -26.40
CA LYS A 898 -21.11 15.74 -25.90
C LYS A 898 -22.39 15.95 -25.10
N ILE A 899 -22.27 16.31 -23.83
CA ILE A 899 -23.39 16.48 -22.90
C ILE A 899 -23.65 17.95 -22.53
N GLY A 900 -22.68 18.84 -22.73
CA GLY A 900 -22.84 20.27 -22.57
C GLY A 900 -22.01 21.05 -23.57
N GLU A 901 -22.46 22.24 -23.93
CA GLU A 901 -21.83 23.09 -24.94
C GLU A 901 -21.70 24.53 -24.42
N ASN A 902 -20.57 25.19 -24.73
CA ASN A 902 -20.32 26.60 -24.39
C ASN A 902 -20.50 26.96 -22.90
N ILE A 903 -20.16 26.05 -22.00
CA ILE A 903 -20.21 26.26 -20.55
C ILE A 903 -19.18 27.33 -20.17
N GLN A 904 -19.65 28.39 -19.51
CA GLN A 904 -18.81 29.48 -19.04
C GLN A 904 -18.21 29.13 -17.68
N LEU A 905 -16.95 28.71 -17.67
CA LEU A 905 -16.20 28.44 -16.44
C LEU A 905 -15.42 29.69 -16.04
N LYS A 906 -15.50 30.05 -14.76
CA LYS A 906 -14.77 31.17 -14.16
C LYS A 906 -13.58 30.67 -13.36
N GLU A 907 -12.52 31.47 -13.28
CA GLU A 907 -11.39 31.18 -12.39
C GLU A 907 -11.87 30.82 -10.97
N GLY A 908 -11.33 29.72 -10.42
CA GLY A 908 -11.76 29.15 -9.14
C GLY A 908 -12.82 28.05 -9.30
N GLU A 909 -13.70 27.93 -8.31
CA GLU A 909 -14.70 26.85 -8.23
C GLU A 909 -15.95 27.15 -9.06
N ASN A 910 -16.44 26.15 -9.78
CA ASN A 910 -17.65 26.22 -10.61
C ASN A 910 -18.57 25.04 -10.29
N THR A 911 -19.89 25.26 -10.36
CA THR A 911 -20.89 24.18 -10.29
C THR A 911 -21.59 24.05 -11.63
N VAL A 912 -21.58 22.84 -12.19
CA VAL A 912 -22.18 22.53 -13.50
C VAL A 912 -23.24 21.46 -13.32
N LYS A 913 -24.42 21.69 -13.91
CA LYS A 913 -25.53 20.72 -13.97
C LYS A 913 -25.94 20.48 -15.41
N VAL A 914 -25.96 19.21 -15.81
CA VAL A 914 -26.27 18.80 -17.18
C VAL A 914 -27.01 17.47 -17.15
N ARG A 915 -28.01 17.31 -18.02
CA ARG A 915 -28.61 16.00 -18.26
C ARG A 915 -27.74 15.22 -19.24
N ALA A 916 -27.38 14.00 -18.88
CA ALA A 916 -26.54 13.12 -19.70
C ALA A 916 -27.16 11.73 -19.84
N GLU A 917 -26.80 11.08 -20.93
CA GLU A 917 -27.11 9.68 -21.22
C GLU A 917 -25.84 9.03 -21.77
N LEU A 918 -25.50 7.85 -21.24
CA LEU A 918 -24.42 7.04 -21.80
C LEU A 918 -25.05 5.97 -22.70
N PRO A 919 -24.84 6.01 -24.03
CA PRO A 919 -25.50 5.07 -24.93
C PRO A 919 -25.18 3.61 -24.58
N GLU A 920 -26.16 2.72 -24.76
CA GLU A 920 -25.96 1.28 -24.56
C GLU A 920 -24.97 0.73 -25.61
N GLY A 921 -24.11 -0.20 -25.22
CA GLY A 921 -23.20 -0.90 -26.14
C GLY A 921 -21.84 -0.22 -26.38
N VAL A 922 -21.62 1.03 -25.97
CA VAL A 922 -20.38 1.78 -26.27
C VAL A 922 -19.12 1.22 -25.60
N ILE A 923 -19.19 0.79 -24.34
CA ILE A 923 -18.06 0.21 -23.59
C ILE A 923 -17.95 -1.29 -23.89
N SER A 924 -19.08 -2.00 -23.88
CA SER A 924 -19.14 -3.44 -24.14
C SER A 924 -18.73 -3.79 -25.57
N SER A 925 -19.13 -3.02 -26.58
CA SER A 925 -18.69 -3.22 -27.98
C SER A 925 -17.18 -3.11 -28.12
N TYR A 926 -16.56 -2.09 -27.51
CA TYR A 926 -15.11 -1.91 -27.57
C TYR A 926 -14.36 -2.99 -26.79
N LYS A 927 -14.87 -3.39 -25.62
CA LYS A 927 -14.36 -4.54 -24.88
C LYS A 927 -14.38 -5.82 -25.73
N ASP A 928 -15.47 -6.08 -26.44
CA ASP A 928 -15.61 -7.24 -27.33
C ASP A 928 -14.71 -7.13 -28.56
N GLU A 929 -14.46 -5.92 -29.07
CA GLU A 929 -13.49 -5.66 -30.13
C GLU A 929 -12.07 -6.02 -29.68
N LEU A 930 -11.63 -5.54 -28.50
CA LEU A 930 -10.35 -5.90 -27.92
C LEU A 930 -10.22 -7.41 -27.71
N GLN A 931 -11.28 -8.06 -27.20
CA GLN A 931 -11.31 -9.50 -26.98
C GLN A 931 -11.22 -10.28 -28.30
N ARG A 932 -11.88 -9.81 -29.37
CA ARG A 932 -11.76 -10.37 -30.72
C ARG A 932 -10.36 -10.17 -31.31
N LYS A 933 -9.74 -9.01 -31.08
CA LYS A 933 -8.42 -8.64 -31.62
C LYS A 933 -7.28 -9.42 -30.95
N TYR A 934 -7.33 -9.60 -29.63
CA TYR A 934 -6.19 -10.11 -28.85
C TYR A 934 -6.44 -11.48 -28.19
N GLY A 935 -7.67 -11.96 -28.11
CA GLY A 935 -7.97 -13.30 -27.57
C GLY A 935 -7.55 -13.46 -26.11
N ASP A 936 -6.90 -14.58 -25.79
CA ASP A 936 -6.40 -14.91 -24.44
C ASP A 936 -5.26 -14.00 -23.97
N LYS A 937 -4.61 -13.28 -24.89
CA LYS A 937 -3.50 -12.36 -24.58
C LYS A 937 -3.95 -11.07 -23.91
N LEU A 938 -5.24 -10.76 -23.97
CA LEU A 938 -5.80 -9.52 -23.42
C LEU A 938 -5.99 -9.60 -21.91
N ILE A 939 -5.51 -8.59 -21.19
CA ILE A 939 -5.82 -8.38 -19.78
C ILE A 939 -6.27 -6.93 -19.60
N ILE A 940 -7.58 -6.69 -19.46
CA ILE A 940 -8.09 -5.35 -19.13
C ILE A 940 -7.75 -5.02 -17.68
N ARG A 941 -7.17 -3.84 -17.45
CA ARG A 941 -6.72 -3.37 -16.13
C ARG A 941 -7.64 -2.29 -15.57
N GLY A 942 -8.15 -1.41 -16.43
CA GLY A 942 -9.05 -0.33 -16.06
C GLY A 942 -9.95 0.06 -17.22
N ILE A 943 -11.20 0.37 -16.90
CA ILE A 943 -12.14 1.03 -17.80
C ILE A 943 -12.70 2.20 -17.02
N ARG A 944 -12.65 3.39 -17.62
CA ARG A 944 -13.11 4.63 -17.01
C ARG A 944 -14.13 5.29 -17.93
N VAL A 945 -15.15 5.91 -17.33
CA VAL A 945 -16.12 6.80 -17.97
C VAL A 945 -16.14 8.09 -17.18
N GLU A 946 -15.52 9.12 -17.74
CA GLU A 946 -15.13 10.34 -17.03
C GLU A 946 -15.80 11.57 -17.66
N PRO A 947 -16.28 12.54 -16.86
CA PRO A 947 -16.73 13.84 -17.37
C PRO A 947 -15.52 14.74 -17.66
N VAL A 948 -15.35 15.18 -18.91
CA VAL A 948 -14.18 15.96 -19.34
C VAL A 948 -14.61 17.25 -20.01
N PHE A 949 -14.15 18.38 -19.48
CA PHE A 949 -14.34 19.68 -20.12
C PHE A 949 -13.25 19.90 -21.17
N ILE A 950 -13.65 20.33 -22.37
CA ILE A 950 -12.76 20.60 -23.50
C ILE A 950 -12.90 22.07 -23.88
N ALA A 951 -11.78 22.79 -23.86
CA ALA A 951 -11.71 24.20 -24.25
C ALA A 951 -10.45 24.44 -25.11
N GLU A 952 -10.39 25.61 -25.76
CA GLU A 952 -9.16 26.10 -26.36
C GLU A 952 -8.14 26.40 -25.24
N LYS A 953 -7.12 25.54 -25.11
CA LYS A 953 -6.10 25.59 -24.07
C LYS A 953 -4.80 26.13 -24.65
N GLU A 954 -4.14 26.98 -23.89
CA GLU A 954 -2.81 27.52 -24.21
C GLU A 954 -1.74 26.55 -23.68
N TYR A 955 -0.86 26.06 -24.56
CA TYR A 955 0.28 25.20 -24.23
C TYR A 955 1.57 25.98 -24.46
N LEU A 956 2.37 26.11 -23.41
CA LEU A 956 3.70 26.72 -23.51
C LEU A 956 4.64 25.71 -24.19
N MET A 957 5.17 26.08 -25.36
CA MET A 957 6.06 25.21 -26.13
C MET A 957 7.54 25.45 -25.82
N LEU A 958 7.91 26.71 -25.62
CA LEU A 958 9.27 27.16 -25.28
C LEU A 958 9.23 28.64 -24.86
N GLU A 959 10.08 29.03 -23.92
CA GLU A 959 10.37 30.44 -23.62
C GLU A 959 11.82 30.76 -23.99
N VAL A 960 12.04 31.80 -24.81
CA VAL A 960 13.38 32.27 -25.20
C VAL A 960 13.61 33.69 -24.70
N SER A 961 14.83 33.98 -24.27
CA SER A 961 15.19 35.34 -23.85
C SER A 961 15.30 36.29 -25.03
N ALA A 962 14.94 37.55 -24.80
CA ALA A 962 15.21 38.62 -25.74
C ALA A 962 16.64 39.14 -25.55
N SER A 963 17.49 39.03 -26.56
CA SER A 963 18.81 39.69 -26.51
C SER A 963 18.65 41.20 -26.70
N ALA A 964 19.52 41.99 -26.05
CA ALA A 964 19.49 43.44 -26.20
C ALA A 964 19.53 43.84 -27.69
N PRO A 965 18.67 44.77 -28.15
CA PRO A 965 18.80 45.32 -29.50
C PRO A 965 20.20 45.90 -29.66
N HIS A 966 20.88 45.59 -30.76
CA HIS A 966 22.18 46.20 -31.06
C HIS A 966 22.01 47.74 -31.08
N HIS A 967 22.72 48.42 -30.18
CA HIS A 967 22.84 49.88 -30.17
C HIS A 967 23.62 50.39 -31.38
#